data_AF-A0AAW0ERR7-F1
#
_entry.id   AF-A0AAW0ERR7-F1
#
_cell.length_a   1.000
_cell.length_b   1.000
_cell.length_c   1.000
_cell.angle_alpha   90.00
_cell.angle_beta   90.00
_cell.angle_gamma   90.00
#
_symmetry.space_group_name_H-M   'P 1'
#
loop_
_entity.id
_entity.type
_entity.pdbx_description
1 polymer ?
#
loop_
_entity_poly.entity_id
_entity_poly.type
_entity_poly.pdbx_seq_one_letter_code
_entity_poly.pdbx_strand_id
1 'polypeptide(L)'
;MYRAGSRGAVAPVRVAMEVAARSYTPIYAADAAADRLATPRVADECSTLWAQHIPVPSLSRAVEVWLRFGNDPVVHTAAVVHAAAPAASVALATSPFAHVEDYAGSNMVTGTPEHVRESAALWSAYFEAKYLRRMRLSRRTSKQYVGVLGGAASGGGGAAALLDEADHPNTRWEADTDFREIAYLSERHLRTKVMNQMQLDKHIWCGTADVDAVVQFFGAVQQQTVTRVPLPVPSIWVYESPEAQRRWVERYLPVCKDAHAFFSDKLRPHAGDAAAQTVLLADVAAAYKRVHAILLERHARQVAAGLCPSAWTCGGDAAAEDAWAANEVEKDLRRVDECVYDPEDILDTTPEWGAEHTRLQAVLEAPLSGAASYSFSLHDFWVHTERREALETIHILESESLASVAAAARRRLLSEVPLVDIFAAVEESVAKARLDLRAAVLTPHFNSVWCRLHYVKFGAASLVHHTHTASRQLLFHYAASTQEVAATAHLYYATKPLSSQLDYASPYTLRRSLARHCSHYGVEMAHAAQQPLLLSAAALAKAEGAIGRVARHTAVGFGVRRRARHAAATARNARLLNAVKAVRVTSPPVELLAAGADLRAALREESTPTAASPAAAELITVWPMGSRQRVSYDWTSPALERLRLLRHEDGAITAEQAARRDELRQAGRLEVSLWRRRSAAERQRARAAAQKEAVEVQALLAGTPVLREVSAYAARLFTTLTRERATDTPAPEPSTAAAAEEEEEEEWVFAVMLDDNVRLSESQSVEVLLPHIDAAGRRLGNGEYRVCVRAVDRELNPSEHPTLMSEAVSASFSVVDALPQLYAQYTQHHTQAATATATAAAAAAAATEAVLEGDMEGRHLTPLCAFLREAGLHIPLRAELAVGQSLDKEGRIAVAEMAAVLRGGEYHRSQSEHGITDAQRTIEPQCRLHWTLYHPGATEYEWAAARRQVLQGAMAEERDWWLPDPMLDVADVRTDNASSPSLDFSAYPAVTRYGAELCSVLPAHGSNHTDYAALPPSPGVTATSSGGAGGAALQADCTVDGTGAITSLHFGAATSAADTTVEDALAAALESIRVAQMRHNTLSMVKVGAYEKQAQTMLFCGIHGLEFGGKYGRTYAYALEKAKREMAETAEAGHAASIEAADAETQRRRSEQPPTSRAVDRYASQTNPEQRLTRFAPRVTLSNNNAENLVPDQTSTWGR
;
A
#
# COMPACT_ATOMS: atom_id res chain seq x y z
N MET A 1 52.80 -43.56 29.88
CA MET A 1 53.34 -44.67 29.07
C MET A 1 52.19 -45.47 28.48
N TYR A 2 51.91 -45.28 27.19
CA TYR A 2 51.31 -46.27 26.28
C TYR A 2 51.83 -45.90 24.88
N ARG A 3 52.31 -46.91 24.15
CA ARG A 3 53.14 -46.80 22.94
C ARG A 3 52.43 -46.18 21.74
N ALA A 4 53.27 -45.58 20.89
CA ALA A 4 52.99 -45.04 19.57
C ALA A 4 52.11 -45.97 18.69
N GLY A 5 51.16 -45.35 18.01
CA GLY A 5 50.48 -45.90 16.83
C GLY A 5 50.50 -44.86 15.73
N SER A 6 51.38 -45.04 14.75
CA SER A 6 51.37 -44.34 13.47
C SER A 6 50.03 -44.55 12.78
N ARG A 7 49.21 -43.50 12.64
CA ARG A 7 48.07 -43.52 11.72
C ARG A 7 48.55 -43.02 10.36
N GLY A 8 48.75 -43.99 9.48
CA GLY A 8 49.03 -43.77 8.06
C GLY A 8 47.91 -43.01 7.38
N ALA A 9 48.26 -42.45 6.22
CA ALA A 9 47.35 -41.89 5.25
C ALA A 9 46.10 -42.77 5.12
N VAL A 10 44.93 -42.20 5.42
CA VAL A 10 43.67 -42.78 4.97
C VAL A 10 43.67 -42.56 3.46
N ALA A 11 44.13 -43.59 2.74
CA ALA A 11 43.88 -43.70 1.31
C ALA A 11 42.38 -43.47 1.07
N PRO A 12 41.98 -42.79 -0.02
CA PRO A 12 40.59 -42.77 -0.42
C PRO A 12 40.16 -44.22 -0.56
N VAL A 13 39.24 -44.67 0.30
CA VAL A 13 38.54 -45.92 0.06
C VAL A 13 37.67 -45.63 -1.16
N ARG A 14 38.24 -45.85 -2.35
CA ARG A 14 37.47 -46.31 -3.49
C ARG A 14 36.85 -47.61 -3.01
N VAL A 15 35.64 -47.52 -2.45
CA VAL A 15 34.73 -48.65 -2.51
C VAL A 15 34.40 -48.75 -4.00
N ALA A 16 35.29 -49.38 -4.75
CA ALA A 16 34.83 -50.13 -5.90
C ALA A 16 33.81 -51.09 -5.29
N MET A 17 32.53 -50.84 -5.53
CA MET A 17 31.60 -51.95 -5.54
C MET A 17 32.19 -52.89 -6.57
N GLU A 18 32.85 -53.96 -6.11
CA GLU A 18 32.96 -55.19 -6.87
C GLU A 18 31.52 -55.71 -7.05
N VAL A 19 30.75 -55.01 -7.90
CA VAL A 19 29.74 -55.68 -8.69
C VAL A 19 30.54 -56.75 -9.40
N ALA A 20 30.25 -58.01 -9.11
CA ALA A 20 30.81 -59.13 -9.85
C ALA A 20 30.52 -58.87 -11.33
N ALA A 21 31.48 -58.25 -12.02
CA ALA A 21 31.36 -57.88 -13.41
C ALA A 21 31.28 -59.20 -14.14
N ARG A 22 30.08 -59.56 -14.59
CA ARG A 22 29.93 -60.62 -15.57
C ARG A 22 30.83 -60.23 -16.73
N SER A 23 31.52 -61.19 -17.33
CA SER A 23 32.60 -60.98 -18.32
C SER A 23 32.22 -60.13 -19.54
N TYR A 24 30.94 -59.81 -19.73
CA TYR A 24 30.40 -59.03 -20.85
C TYR A 24 29.95 -57.59 -20.49
N THR A 25 30.08 -57.13 -19.24
CA THR A 25 29.71 -55.75 -18.83
C THR A 25 30.92 -54.92 -18.35
N PRO A 26 30.99 -53.61 -18.66
CA PRO A 26 29.97 -52.82 -19.35
C PRO A 26 29.96 -53.07 -20.87
N ILE A 27 28.77 -53.02 -21.48
CA ILE A 27 28.60 -53.27 -22.93
C ILE A 27 29.13 -52.07 -23.76
N TYR A 28 29.04 -50.86 -23.20
CA TYR A 28 29.55 -49.60 -23.78
C TYR A 28 30.23 -48.76 -22.69
N ALA A 29 31.04 -47.79 -23.08
CA ALA A 29 31.63 -46.84 -22.14
C ALA A 29 30.52 -46.08 -21.39
N ALA A 30 30.73 -45.82 -20.10
CA ALA A 30 29.83 -44.95 -19.33
C ALA A 30 29.87 -43.52 -19.89
N ASP A 31 28.76 -42.81 -19.77
CA ASP A 31 28.67 -41.40 -20.14
C ASP A 31 29.81 -40.60 -19.48
N ALA A 32 30.33 -39.60 -20.21
CA ALA A 32 31.30 -38.67 -19.65
C ALA A 32 30.72 -37.95 -18.43
N ALA A 33 31.58 -37.58 -17.48
CA ALA A 33 31.21 -36.88 -16.24
C ALA A 33 30.82 -35.41 -16.47
N ALA A 34 29.87 -35.16 -17.38
CA ALA A 34 29.37 -33.84 -17.69
C ALA A 34 28.35 -33.37 -16.65
N ASP A 35 28.57 -32.18 -16.07
CA ASP A 35 27.60 -31.52 -15.21
C ASP A 35 26.49 -30.89 -16.05
N ARG A 36 25.32 -31.56 -16.10
CA ARG A 36 24.15 -31.08 -16.84
C ARG A 36 23.39 -29.95 -16.13
N LEU A 37 23.72 -29.62 -14.87
CA LEU A 37 23.11 -28.55 -14.09
C LEU A 37 23.84 -27.22 -14.25
N ALA A 38 25.15 -27.25 -14.50
CA ALA A 38 25.97 -26.04 -14.63
C ALA A 38 25.47 -25.12 -15.75
N THR A 39 25.26 -25.65 -16.96
CA THR A 39 24.85 -24.86 -18.13
C THR A 39 23.53 -24.10 -17.94
N PRO A 40 22.39 -24.74 -17.57
CA PRO A 40 21.13 -24.01 -17.40
C PRO A 40 21.19 -22.99 -16.25
N ARG A 41 21.91 -23.33 -15.17
CA ARG A 41 22.08 -22.42 -14.02
C ARG A 41 22.87 -21.18 -14.39
N VAL A 42 24.00 -21.33 -15.09
CA VAL A 42 24.82 -20.18 -15.53
C VAL A 42 24.03 -19.31 -16.51
N ALA A 43 23.25 -19.89 -17.41
CA ALA A 43 22.36 -19.13 -18.29
C ALA A 43 21.30 -18.33 -17.50
N ASP A 44 20.71 -18.94 -16.47
CA ASP A 44 19.77 -18.25 -15.58
C ASP A 44 20.46 -17.12 -14.79
N GLU A 45 21.68 -17.34 -14.27
CA GLU A 45 22.46 -16.32 -13.56
C GLU A 45 22.83 -15.13 -14.45
N CYS A 46 23.33 -15.40 -15.67
CA CYS A 46 23.68 -14.37 -16.66
C CYS A 46 22.48 -13.53 -17.11
N SER A 47 21.28 -14.11 -17.17
CA SER A 47 20.06 -13.40 -17.57
C SER A 47 19.42 -12.62 -16.42
N THR A 48 19.52 -13.10 -15.18
CA THR A 48 18.79 -12.52 -14.04
C THR A 48 19.53 -11.33 -13.41
N LEU A 49 20.82 -11.50 -13.06
CA LEU A 49 21.67 -10.49 -12.40
C LEU A 49 20.95 -9.74 -11.25
N TRP A 50 20.90 -8.40 -11.23
CA TRP A 50 20.11 -7.67 -10.22
C TRP A 50 18.72 -7.32 -10.73
N ALA A 51 17.72 -7.25 -9.85
CA ALA A 51 16.42 -6.68 -10.21
C ALA A 51 16.55 -5.16 -10.35
N GLN A 52 16.22 -4.62 -11.54
CA GLN A 52 16.12 -3.17 -11.75
C GLN A 52 14.78 -2.61 -11.28
N HIS A 53 13.73 -3.44 -11.21
CA HIS A 53 12.37 -2.94 -11.23
C HIS A 53 11.58 -3.32 -9.98
N ILE A 54 11.33 -2.30 -9.17
CA ILE A 54 10.09 -2.19 -8.42
C ILE A 54 8.94 -2.43 -9.42
N PRO A 55 8.06 -3.43 -9.22
CA PRO A 55 7.01 -3.78 -10.19
C PRO A 55 6.18 -2.59 -10.66
N VAL A 56 5.95 -1.63 -9.76
CA VAL A 56 5.30 -0.35 -10.04
C VAL A 56 6.25 0.80 -9.64
N PRO A 57 7.14 1.25 -10.55
CA PRO A 57 8.22 2.16 -10.20
C PRO A 57 7.83 3.64 -10.21
N SER A 58 6.71 4.00 -10.82
CA SER A 58 6.30 5.40 -11.03
C SER A 58 4.80 5.59 -10.87
N LEU A 59 4.38 6.84 -10.65
CA LEU A 59 2.97 7.20 -10.55
C LEU A 59 2.20 6.88 -11.85
N SER A 60 2.77 7.16 -13.02
CA SER A 60 2.15 6.86 -14.31
C SER A 60 1.87 5.36 -14.45
N ARG A 61 2.86 4.52 -14.12
CA ARG A 61 2.70 3.07 -14.16
C ARG A 61 1.70 2.59 -13.10
N ALA A 62 1.67 3.21 -11.94
CA ALA A 62 0.70 2.90 -10.88
C ALA A 62 -0.74 3.18 -11.32
N VAL A 63 -0.99 4.29 -12.02
CA VAL A 63 -2.32 4.60 -12.59
C VAL A 63 -2.74 3.52 -13.58
N GLU A 64 -1.87 3.12 -14.51
CA GLU A 64 -2.16 2.06 -15.48
C GLU A 64 -2.47 0.71 -14.81
N VAL A 65 -1.66 0.32 -13.82
CA VAL A 65 -1.83 -0.95 -13.10
C VAL A 65 -3.11 -0.93 -12.26
N TRP A 66 -3.39 0.18 -11.58
CA TRP A 66 -4.60 0.34 -10.78
C TRP A 66 -5.87 0.22 -11.63
N LEU A 67 -5.88 0.80 -12.84
CA LEU A 67 -6.96 0.62 -13.82
C LEU A 67 -7.04 -0.84 -14.33
N ARG A 68 -5.88 -1.48 -14.56
CA ARG A 68 -5.81 -2.88 -15.03
C ARG A 68 -6.30 -3.88 -13.99
N PHE A 69 -6.29 -3.54 -12.70
CA PHE A 69 -6.93 -4.33 -11.65
C PHE A 69 -8.46 -4.36 -11.75
N GLY A 70 -9.06 -3.62 -12.69
CA GLY A 70 -10.52 -3.55 -12.88
C GLY A 70 -11.18 -2.38 -12.18
N ASN A 71 -10.40 -1.49 -11.54
CA ASN A 71 -10.96 -0.35 -10.84
C ASN A 71 -11.42 0.75 -11.81
N ASP A 72 -12.68 1.16 -11.69
CA ASP A 72 -13.21 2.37 -12.32
C ASP A 72 -12.76 3.64 -11.57
N PRO A 73 -12.19 4.65 -12.27
CA PRO A 73 -11.61 5.83 -11.64
C PRO A 73 -12.62 6.75 -10.94
N VAL A 74 -13.90 6.66 -11.25
CA VAL A 74 -14.95 7.47 -10.62
C VAL A 74 -15.60 6.70 -9.47
N VAL A 75 -16.04 5.47 -9.71
CA VAL A 75 -16.79 4.69 -8.71
C VAL A 75 -15.90 4.20 -7.58
N HIS A 76 -14.72 3.62 -7.88
CA HIS A 76 -13.86 2.99 -6.87
C HIS A 76 -13.04 4.01 -6.05
N THR A 77 -13.06 5.29 -6.46
CA THR A 77 -12.45 6.42 -5.72
C THR A 77 -13.48 7.31 -5.02
N ALA A 78 -14.78 7.10 -5.26
CA ALA A 78 -15.86 7.81 -4.56
C ALA A 78 -16.00 7.36 -3.09
N ALA A 79 -15.42 6.22 -2.72
CA ALA A 79 -15.38 5.65 -1.36
C ALA A 79 -14.75 6.61 -0.34
N VAL A 80 -15.58 7.10 0.60
CA VAL A 80 -15.10 7.70 1.85
C VAL A 80 -15.07 6.59 2.89
N VAL A 81 -13.87 6.09 3.19
CA VAL A 81 -13.68 5.14 4.29
C VAL A 81 -13.83 5.91 5.60
N HIS A 82 -15.03 5.90 6.18
CA HIS A 82 -15.21 6.28 7.58
C HIS A 82 -14.87 5.08 8.45
N ALA A 83 -13.61 5.00 8.88
CA ALA A 83 -13.34 4.36 10.16
C ALA A 83 -14.07 5.19 11.22
N ALA A 84 -14.91 4.55 12.04
CA ALA A 84 -15.69 5.16 13.11
C ALA A 84 -14.82 5.66 14.29
N ALA A 85 -13.71 6.36 14.01
CA ALA A 85 -12.77 6.86 14.99
C ALA A 85 -12.74 8.41 15.00
N PRO A 86 -12.84 9.05 16.18
CA PRO A 86 -12.71 10.50 16.30
C PRO A 86 -11.27 10.95 16.04
N ALA A 87 -11.14 12.19 15.57
CA ALA A 87 -9.93 12.92 15.22
C ALA A 87 -8.67 12.57 16.05
N ALA A 88 -7.83 11.67 15.54
CA ALA A 88 -6.44 11.51 15.98
C ALA A 88 -5.52 11.15 14.79
N SER A 89 -4.93 12.19 14.19
CA SER A 89 -3.55 12.25 13.65
C SER A 89 -3.11 11.57 12.34
N VAL A 90 -3.98 11.03 11.47
CA VAL A 90 -3.56 10.72 10.08
C VAL A 90 -4.70 11.02 9.12
N ALA A 91 -4.44 11.77 8.04
CA ALA A 91 -5.35 11.85 6.90
C ALA A 91 -5.47 10.43 6.33
N LEU A 92 -6.53 9.71 6.68
CA LEU A 92 -6.74 8.31 6.33
C LEU A 92 -6.80 8.19 4.80
N ALA A 93 -5.76 7.58 4.23
CA ALA A 93 -5.78 7.17 2.83
C ALA A 93 -6.86 6.08 2.67
N THR A 94 -7.73 6.26 1.67
CA THR A 94 -8.85 5.36 1.35
C THR A 94 -8.42 4.07 0.68
N SER A 95 -7.17 4.00 0.24
CA SER A 95 -6.60 2.84 -0.43
C SER A 95 -6.07 1.82 0.59
N PRO A 96 -6.45 0.53 0.50
CA PRO A 96 -5.84 -0.51 1.33
C PRO A 96 -4.33 -0.64 1.12
N PHE A 97 -3.82 -0.32 -0.08
CA PHE A 97 -2.38 -0.30 -0.37
C PHE A 97 -1.57 0.68 0.50
N ALA A 98 -2.21 1.68 1.11
CA ALA A 98 -1.54 2.64 1.98
C ALA A 98 -1.17 2.05 3.35
N HIS A 99 -1.84 0.97 3.76
CA HIS A 99 -1.71 0.35 5.08
C HIS A 99 -0.88 -0.94 5.04
N VAL A 100 -0.32 -1.29 3.88
CA VAL A 100 0.47 -2.51 3.70
C VAL A 100 1.76 -2.43 4.49
N GLU A 101 2.00 -3.48 5.27
CA GLU A 101 3.23 -3.73 6.01
C GLU A 101 3.60 -5.22 5.92
N ASP A 102 4.77 -5.59 6.44
CA ASP A 102 5.18 -6.98 6.53
C ASP A 102 4.35 -7.74 7.59
N TYR A 103 4.25 -9.07 7.48
CA TYR A 103 3.54 -9.93 8.42
C TYR A 103 3.99 -9.76 9.87
N ALA A 104 5.26 -9.39 10.07
CA ALA A 104 5.81 -9.10 11.40
C ALA A 104 5.33 -7.75 12.00
N GLY A 105 4.46 -7.01 11.32
CA GLY A 105 4.04 -5.66 11.69
C GLY A 105 5.17 -4.65 11.50
N SER A 106 5.91 -4.75 10.39
CA SER A 106 7.08 -3.91 10.15
C SER A 106 7.06 -3.27 8.77
N ASN A 107 7.48 -2.01 8.69
CA ASN A 107 7.64 -1.26 7.45
C ASN A 107 8.84 -0.32 7.55
N MET A 108 9.97 -0.72 6.95
CA MET A 108 11.21 0.07 6.95
C MET A 108 11.33 1.04 5.76
N VAL A 109 10.30 1.14 4.91
CA VAL A 109 10.41 1.78 3.58
C VAL A 109 9.49 2.99 3.44
N THR A 110 8.21 2.83 3.76
CA THR A 110 7.16 3.85 3.55
C THR A 110 6.47 4.26 4.86
N GLY A 111 6.85 3.64 5.99
CA GLY A 111 6.34 3.94 7.32
C GLY A 111 6.74 5.33 7.82
N THR A 112 6.08 5.78 8.90
CA THR A 112 6.48 6.99 9.61
C THR A 112 7.89 6.82 10.21
N PRO A 113 8.65 7.90 10.48
CA PRO A 113 9.98 7.80 11.06
C PRO A 113 10.03 6.98 12.38
N GLU A 114 8.96 7.02 13.16
CA GLU A 114 8.79 6.21 14.38
C GLU A 114 8.63 4.72 14.03
N HIS A 115 7.73 4.40 13.10
CA HIS A 115 7.48 3.02 12.67
C HIS A 115 8.71 2.39 12.00
N VAL A 116 9.49 3.15 11.22
CA VAL A 116 10.76 2.68 10.63
C VAL A 116 11.78 2.36 11.72
N ARG A 117 11.88 3.18 12.77
CA ARG A 117 12.78 2.95 13.91
C ARG A 117 12.38 1.69 14.68
N GLU A 118 11.10 1.51 14.96
CA GLU A 118 10.57 0.32 15.64
C GLU A 118 10.79 -0.95 14.81
N SER A 119 10.53 -0.88 13.51
CA SER A 119 10.76 -1.97 12.55
C SER A 119 12.22 -2.39 12.48
N ALA A 120 13.14 -1.43 12.39
CA ALA A 120 14.58 -1.70 12.37
C ALA A 120 15.06 -2.32 13.69
N ALA A 121 14.53 -1.87 14.83
CA ALA A 121 14.85 -2.42 16.15
C ALA A 121 14.33 -3.87 16.30
N LEU A 122 13.10 -4.15 15.83
CA LEU A 122 12.51 -5.49 15.79
C LEU A 122 13.40 -6.45 14.99
N TRP A 123 13.74 -6.10 13.75
CA TRP A 123 14.58 -6.93 12.90
C TRP A 123 15.99 -7.09 13.46
N SER A 124 16.58 -6.02 14.03
CA SER A 124 17.88 -6.09 14.67
C SER A 124 17.89 -7.09 15.84
N ALA A 125 16.87 -7.06 16.70
CA ALA A 125 16.76 -7.99 17.82
C ALA A 125 16.60 -9.45 17.33
N TYR A 126 15.78 -9.66 16.30
CA TYR A 126 15.59 -10.97 15.69
C TYR A 126 16.89 -11.53 15.08
N PHE A 127 17.59 -10.74 14.28
CA PHE A 127 18.82 -11.18 13.62
C PHE A 127 19.98 -11.37 14.62
N GLU A 128 20.12 -10.52 15.63
CA GLU A 128 21.10 -10.73 16.70
C GLU A 128 20.87 -12.09 17.39
N ALA A 129 19.64 -12.39 17.80
CA ALA A 129 19.30 -13.66 18.42
C ALA A 129 19.54 -14.86 17.48
N LYS A 130 19.16 -14.73 16.20
CA LYS A 130 19.35 -15.76 15.16
C LYS A 130 20.83 -16.07 14.96
N TYR A 131 21.68 -15.07 14.82
CA TYR A 131 23.10 -15.26 14.55
C TYR A 131 23.88 -15.69 15.79
N LEU A 132 23.56 -15.19 16.98
CA LEU A 132 24.12 -15.72 18.23
C LEU A 132 23.84 -17.22 18.38
N ARG A 133 22.59 -17.64 18.14
CA ARG A 133 22.22 -19.06 18.19
C ARG A 133 22.99 -19.89 17.15
N ARG A 134 23.16 -19.38 15.92
CA ARG A 134 23.96 -20.07 14.89
C ARG A 134 25.43 -20.20 15.28
N MET A 135 26.02 -19.16 15.87
CA MET A 135 27.41 -19.19 16.32
C MET A 135 27.62 -20.25 17.43
N ARG A 136 26.68 -20.36 18.37
CA ARG A 136 26.66 -21.45 19.37
C ARG A 136 26.62 -22.81 18.68
N LEU A 137 25.67 -23.01 17.75
CA LEU A 137 25.51 -24.26 17.01
C LEU A 137 26.68 -24.63 16.08
N SER A 138 27.64 -23.74 15.85
CA SER A 138 28.86 -24.06 15.13
C SER A 138 29.90 -24.74 16.03
N ARG A 139 29.86 -24.49 17.34
CA ARG A 139 30.80 -25.00 18.35
C ARG A 139 30.48 -26.42 18.81
N ARG A 140 31.50 -27.18 19.22
CA ARG A 140 31.35 -28.57 19.63
C ARG A 140 30.59 -28.74 20.94
N THR A 141 30.84 -27.90 21.93
CA THR A 141 30.17 -27.88 23.25
C THR A 141 28.65 -27.77 23.08
N SER A 142 28.21 -26.68 22.45
CA SER A 142 26.81 -26.41 22.17
C SER A 142 26.13 -27.51 21.32
N LYS A 143 26.83 -28.13 20.35
CA LYS A 143 26.28 -29.22 19.53
C LYS A 143 25.93 -30.48 20.34
N GLN A 144 26.63 -30.76 21.44
CA GLN A 144 26.36 -31.94 22.26
C GLN A 144 24.99 -31.88 22.96
N TYR A 145 24.41 -30.68 23.10
CA TYR A 145 23.09 -30.49 23.72
C TYR A 145 21.93 -30.57 22.73
N VAL A 146 22.19 -30.65 21.42
CA VAL A 146 21.14 -30.68 20.38
C VAL A 146 20.58 -32.10 20.26
N GLY A 147 19.27 -32.27 20.48
CA GLY A 147 18.59 -33.56 20.33
C GLY A 147 18.77 -34.52 21.52
N VAL A 148 19.17 -34.01 22.69
CA VAL A 148 19.39 -34.82 23.91
C VAL A 148 18.33 -34.53 24.96
N LEU A 149 17.62 -35.56 25.44
CA LEU A 149 16.56 -35.46 26.46
C LEU A 149 17.06 -34.93 27.82
N GLY A 150 18.34 -35.17 28.13
CA GLY A 150 18.99 -34.72 29.37
C GLY A 150 19.17 -33.19 29.47
N GLY A 151 19.03 -32.44 28.37
CA GLY A 151 19.09 -30.97 28.38
C GLY A 151 17.91 -30.30 29.08
N ALA A 152 16.79 -31.02 29.31
CA ALA A 152 15.63 -30.49 30.01
C ALA A 152 15.48 -31.00 31.46
N ALA A 153 16.22 -32.05 31.85
CA ALA A 153 15.84 -32.91 32.96
C ALA A 153 16.60 -32.67 34.29
N SER A 154 17.54 -31.73 34.36
CA SER A 154 18.35 -31.51 35.57
C SER A 154 18.22 -30.07 36.06
N GLY A 155 17.20 -29.81 36.90
CA GLY A 155 17.17 -28.78 37.94
C GLY A 155 17.39 -27.31 37.54
N GLY A 156 16.30 -26.54 37.54
CA GLY A 156 16.32 -25.09 37.80
C GLY A 156 16.95 -24.19 36.72
N GLY A 157 16.15 -23.73 35.76
CA GLY A 157 16.36 -22.49 34.99
C GLY A 157 17.53 -22.41 34.00
N GLY A 158 18.60 -23.20 34.15
CA GLY A 158 19.85 -23.02 33.40
C GLY A 158 19.88 -23.66 32.02
N ALA A 159 19.25 -24.83 31.83
CA ALA A 159 19.40 -25.61 30.60
C ALA A 159 18.41 -25.24 29.47
N ALA A 160 17.38 -24.44 29.78
CA ALA A 160 16.49 -23.85 28.78
C ALA A 160 17.17 -22.71 27.99
N ALA A 161 18.14 -22.03 28.61
CA ALA A 161 19.01 -21.08 27.93
C ALA A 161 20.24 -21.85 27.43
N LEU A 162 20.25 -22.27 26.16
CA LEU A 162 21.47 -22.76 25.48
C LEU A 162 22.52 -21.63 25.47
N LEU A 163 23.24 -21.49 26.59
CA LEU A 163 24.38 -20.60 26.79
C LEU A 163 25.66 -21.39 26.55
N ASP A 164 26.63 -20.71 25.96
CA ASP A 164 27.94 -21.26 25.59
C ASP A 164 29.05 -20.50 26.33
N GLU A 165 30.24 -21.07 26.43
CA GLU A 165 31.34 -20.46 27.21
C GLU A 165 31.66 -19.02 26.78
N ALA A 166 31.58 -18.68 25.50
CA ALA A 166 31.83 -17.32 25.01
C ALA A 166 30.62 -16.37 25.11
N ASP A 167 29.51 -16.77 25.75
CA ASP A 167 28.46 -15.84 26.17
C ASP A 167 28.78 -15.20 27.54
N HIS A 168 29.77 -15.71 28.26
CA HIS A 168 30.21 -15.15 29.53
C HIS A 168 31.34 -14.13 29.33
N PRO A 169 31.20 -12.89 29.84
CA PRO A 169 32.21 -11.84 29.65
C PRO A 169 33.56 -12.15 30.31
N ASN A 170 33.56 -13.02 31.33
CA ASN A 170 34.76 -13.42 32.08
C ASN A 170 35.57 -14.54 31.40
N THR A 171 35.06 -15.12 30.31
CA THR A 171 35.76 -16.20 29.60
C THR A 171 37.01 -15.65 28.93
N ARG A 172 38.15 -16.29 29.20
CA ARG A 172 39.45 -15.99 28.57
C ARG A 172 39.64 -16.86 27.34
N TRP A 173 40.51 -16.45 26.42
CA TRP A 173 40.83 -17.20 25.20
C TRP A 173 41.23 -18.66 25.48
N GLU A 174 42.03 -18.91 26.52
CA GLU A 174 42.45 -20.26 26.92
C GLU A 174 41.30 -21.20 27.32
N ALA A 175 40.15 -20.64 27.73
CA ALA A 175 38.97 -21.39 28.13
C ALA A 175 37.95 -21.59 26.98
N ASP A 176 38.14 -20.92 25.85
CA ASP A 176 37.25 -20.99 24.69
C ASP A 176 37.51 -22.26 23.87
N THR A 177 36.51 -23.13 23.68
CA THR A 177 36.72 -24.43 23.03
C THR A 177 37.15 -24.29 21.57
N ASP A 178 36.53 -23.36 20.84
CA ASP A 178 36.82 -23.12 19.42
C ASP A 178 38.26 -22.63 19.25
N PHE A 179 38.67 -21.65 20.05
CA PHE A 179 40.06 -21.18 20.05
C PHE A 179 41.06 -22.25 20.50
N ARG A 180 40.73 -23.12 21.46
CA ARG A 180 41.61 -24.22 21.88
C ARG A 180 41.90 -25.20 20.74
N GLU A 181 40.90 -25.51 19.92
CA GLU A 181 41.10 -26.36 18.74
C GLU A 181 42.02 -25.68 17.73
N ILE A 182 41.79 -24.41 17.47
CA ILE A 182 42.61 -23.61 16.55
C ILE A 182 44.05 -23.47 17.08
N ALA A 183 44.23 -23.20 18.37
CA ALA A 183 45.54 -23.12 19.02
C ALA A 183 46.29 -24.46 18.89
N TYR A 184 45.62 -25.59 19.14
CA TYR A 184 46.20 -26.92 18.93
C TYR A 184 46.65 -27.16 17.48
N LEU A 185 45.83 -26.77 16.50
CA LEU A 185 46.18 -26.89 15.07
C LEU A 185 47.33 -25.96 14.69
N SER A 186 47.39 -24.76 15.25
CA SER A 186 48.49 -23.83 15.02
C SER A 186 49.81 -24.35 15.58
N GLU A 187 49.83 -24.96 16.77
CA GLU A 187 51.04 -25.57 17.33
C GLU A 187 51.49 -26.77 16.49
N ARG A 188 50.54 -27.58 16.02
CA ARG A 188 50.83 -28.81 15.26
C ARG A 188 51.32 -28.55 13.84
N HIS A 189 50.68 -27.62 13.13
CA HIS A 189 50.92 -27.39 11.70
C HIS A 189 51.75 -26.13 11.45
N LEU A 190 51.41 -25.00 12.08
CA LEU A 190 52.14 -23.72 11.94
C LEU A 190 53.40 -23.65 12.83
N ARG A 191 53.57 -24.58 13.77
CA ARG A 191 54.68 -24.63 14.74
C ARG A 191 54.80 -23.39 15.64
N THR A 192 53.68 -22.71 15.87
CA THR A 192 53.63 -21.47 16.66
C THR A 192 52.58 -21.59 17.76
N LYS A 193 52.93 -21.16 18.98
CA LYS A 193 51.98 -21.08 20.10
C LYS A 193 51.27 -19.73 20.08
N VAL A 194 49.95 -19.75 19.97
CA VAL A 194 49.11 -18.55 19.93
C VAL A 194 48.24 -18.45 21.19
N MET A 195 48.17 -17.26 21.78
CA MET A 195 47.43 -17.01 23.04
C MET A 195 46.06 -16.37 22.82
N ASN A 196 45.82 -15.81 21.64
CA ASN A 196 44.52 -15.28 21.22
C ASN A 196 44.37 -15.33 19.69
N GLN A 197 43.15 -15.13 19.20
CA GLN A 197 42.84 -15.19 17.77
C GLN A 197 43.60 -14.13 16.95
N MET A 198 43.82 -12.93 17.50
CA MET A 198 44.57 -11.87 16.81
C MET A 198 46.03 -12.28 16.53
N GLN A 199 46.69 -12.99 17.44
CA GLN A 199 48.05 -13.48 17.25
C GLN A 199 48.13 -14.51 16.12
N LEU A 200 47.13 -15.41 16.03
CA LEU A 200 47.04 -16.35 14.93
C LEU A 200 46.85 -15.63 13.59
N ASP A 201 45.86 -14.73 13.52
CA ASP A 201 45.54 -14.01 12.29
C ASP A 201 46.78 -13.20 11.82
N LYS A 202 47.52 -12.57 12.75
CA LYS A 202 48.80 -11.91 12.43
C LYS A 202 49.85 -12.88 11.90
N HIS A 203 49.98 -14.05 12.51
CA HIS A 203 51.01 -15.01 12.12
C HIS A 203 50.78 -15.53 10.68
N ILE A 204 49.52 -15.84 10.34
CA ILE A 204 49.12 -16.32 9.02
C ILE A 204 49.20 -15.18 7.99
N TRP A 205 48.50 -14.08 8.23
CA TRP A 205 48.23 -13.08 7.19
C TRP A 205 49.30 -11.99 7.06
N CYS A 206 50.15 -11.75 8.07
CA CYS A 206 51.28 -10.82 7.93
C CYS A 206 52.54 -11.48 7.31
N GLY A 207 52.40 -12.66 6.69
CA GLY A 207 53.47 -13.32 5.92
C GLY A 207 54.65 -13.84 6.75
N THR A 208 54.40 -14.16 8.03
CA THR A 208 55.41 -14.77 8.91
C THR A 208 55.35 -16.29 8.95
N ALA A 209 54.28 -16.89 8.39
CA ALA A 209 54.09 -18.32 8.32
C ALA A 209 54.72 -18.91 7.04
N ASP A 210 55.22 -20.13 7.16
CA ASP A 210 55.75 -20.91 6.03
C ASP A 210 54.61 -21.42 5.13
N VAL A 211 54.85 -21.46 3.81
CA VAL A 211 53.84 -21.83 2.79
C VAL A 211 53.27 -23.23 3.06
N ASP A 212 54.15 -24.21 3.26
CA ASP A 212 53.74 -25.61 3.48
C ASP A 212 52.98 -25.77 4.79
N ALA A 213 53.39 -25.02 5.82
CA ALA A 213 52.70 -24.99 7.09
C ALA A 213 51.28 -24.42 6.97
N VAL A 214 51.07 -23.38 6.16
CA VAL A 214 49.75 -22.78 5.90
C VAL A 214 48.84 -23.75 5.15
N VAL A 215 49.34 -24.40 4.09
CA VAL A 215 48.56 -25.41 3.35
C VAL A 215 48.16 -26.57 4.27
N GLN A 216 49.07 -27.07 5.10
CA GLN A 216 48.76 -28.13 6.06
C GLN A 216 47.77 -27.69 7.14
N PHE A 217 47.86 -26.44 7.60
CA PHE A 217 46.93 -25.88 8.58
C PHE A 217 45.51 -25.80 8.02
N PHE A 218 45.33 -25.18 6.83
CA PHE A 218 44.02 -25.09 6.19
C PHE A 218 43.49 -26.45 5.72
N GLY A 219 44.36 -27.41 5.39
CA GLY A 219 43.97 -28.80 5.17
C GLY A 219 43.44 -29.52 6.43
N ALA A 220 43.76 -29.03 7.63
CA ALA A 220 43.30 -29.58 8.90
C ALA A 220 42.12 -28.80 9.51
N VAL A 221 41.98 -27.51 9.22
CA VAL A 221 40.87 -26.66 9.70
C VAL A 221 39.60 -26.97 8.91
N GLN A 222 38.54 -27.37 9.61
CA GLN A 222 37.26 -27.73 9.00
C GLN A 222 36.24 -26.58 9.00
N GLN A 223 36.48 -25.54 9.80
CA GLN A 223 35.53 -24.44 10.01
C GLN A 223 36.09 -23.16 9.42
N GLN A 224 35.50 -22.74 8.30
CA GLN A 224 35.79 -21.47 7.64
C GLN A 224 34.85 -20.36 8.15
N THR A 225 33.58 -20.69 8.42
CA THR A 225 32.58 -19.71 8.89
C THR A 225 31.82 -20.22 10.11
N VAL A 226 31.70 -19.36 11.13
CA VAL A 226 30.92 -19.64 12.35
C VAL A 226 29.46 -19.18 12.21
N THR A 227 29.22 -18.15 11.38
CA THR A 227 27.92 -17.48 11.23
C THR A 227 27.02 -18.14 10.19
N ARG A 228 27.64 -18.86 9.24
CA ARG A 228 26.99 -19.47 8.06
C ARG A 228 26.27 -18.45 7.18
N VAL A 229 26.72 -17.20 7.22
CA VAL A 229 26.33 -16.17 6.23
C VAL A 229 27.17 -16.38 4.98
N PRO A 230 26.57 -16.42 3.78
CA PRO A 230 27.30 -16.56 2.52
C PRO A 230 28.19 -15.34 2.28
N LEU A 231 29.52 -15.53 2.36
CA LEU A 231 30.52 -14.49 2.15
C LEU A 231 31.62 -15.02 1.22
N PRO A 232 32.28 -14.15 0.41
CA PRO A 232 33.45 -14.52 -0.35
C PRO A 232 34.57 -15.04 0.54
N VAL A 233 35.42 -15.90 -0.01
CA VAL A 233 36.42 -16.65 0.76
C VAL A 233 37.78 -16.58 0.07
N PRO A 234 38.91 -16.66 0.81
CA PRO A 234 40.21 -16.82 0.18
C PRO A 234 40.25 -18.11 -0.66
N SER A 235 40.87 -18.06 -1.85
CA SER A 235 40.83 -19.17 -2.82
C SER A 235 41.38 -20.51 -2.30
N ILE A 236 42.13 -20.53 -1.19
CA ILE A 236 42.58 -21.76 -0.52
C ILE A 236 41.43 -22.70 -0.14
N TRP A 237 40.22 -22.17 0.11
CA TRP A 237 39.03 -22.97 0.41
C TRP A 237 38.35 -23.55 -0.83
N VAL A 238 38.68 -23.04 -2.02
CA VAL A 238 38.07 -23.45 -3.29
C VAL A 238 38.92 -24.49 -4.01
N TYR A 239 40.25 -24.31 -4.04
CA TYR A 239 41.13 -25.27 -4.70
C TYR A 239 41.23 -26.57 -3.91
N GLU A 240 40.94 -27.69 -4.56
CA GLU A 240 40.92 -29.01 -3.92
C GLU A 240 42.30 -29.68 -3.86
N SER A 241 43.17 -29.45 -4.87
CA SER A 241 44.47 -30.10 -4.91
C SER A 241 45.49 -29.36 -4.03
N PRO A 242 46.30 -30.08 -3.22
CA PRO A 242 47.36 -29.46 -2.42
C PRO A 242 48.35 -28.64 -3.27
N GLU A 243 48.56 -29.05 -4.53
CA GLU A 243 49.42 -28.32 -5.48
C GLU A 243 48.82 -26.98 -5.90
N ALA A 244 47.52 -26.92 -6.21
CA ALA A 244 46.84 -25.67 -6.55
C ALA A 244 46.75 -24.74 -5.33
N GLN A 245 46.46 -25.30 -4.15
CA GLN A 245 46.50 -24.56 -2.89
C GLN A 245 47.90 -23.97 -2.65
N ARG A 246 48.96 -24.78 -2.76
CA ARG A 246 50.35 -24.32 -2.61
C ARG A 246 50.68 -23.21 -3.60
N ARG A 247 50.40 -23.38 -4.90
CA ARG A 247 50.65 -22.36 -5.93
C ARG A 247 49.96 -21.03 -5.63
N TRP A 248 48.74 -21.07 -5.10
CA TRP A 248 48.05 -19.84 -4.70
C TRP A 248 48.69 -19.21 -3.45
N VAL A 249 49.02 -20.01 -2.43
CA VAL A 249 49.65 -19.51 -1.18
C VAL A 249 51.03 -18.90 -1.47
N GLU A 250 51.84 -19.53 -2.32
CA GLU A 250 53.15 -19.02 -2.77
C GLU A 250 53.04 -17.67 -3.46
N ARG A 251 51.97 -17.44 -4.24
CA ARG A 251 51.68 -16.16 -4.89
C ARG A 251 51.14 -15.12 -3.92
N TYR A 252 50.20 -15.50 -3.04
CA TYR A 252 49.42 -14.55 -2.25
C TYR A 252 50.10 -14.08 -0.96
N LEU A 253 50.79 -14.96 -0.22
CA LEU A 253 51.40 -14.58 1.07
C LEU A 253 52.46 -13.46 0.96
N PRO A 254 53.36 -13.47 -0.03
CA PRO A 254 54.32 -12.37 -0.21
C PRO A 254 53.62 -11.04 -0.47
N VAL A 255 52.61 -11.02 -1.34
CA VAL A 255 51.81 -9.82 -1.65
C VAL A 255 51.10 -9.30 -0.40
N CYS A 256 50.59 -10.21 0.44
CA CYS A 256 49.94 -9.86 1.71
C CYS A 256 50.94 -9.25 2.72
N LYS A 257 52.15 -9.80 2.81
CA LYS A 257 53.24 -9.26 3.63
C LYS A 257 53.62 -7.85 3.20
N ASP A 258 53.81 -7.65 1.90
CA ASP A 258 54.22 -6.35 1.35
C ASP A 258 53.10 -5.32 1.50
N ALA A 259 51.84 -5.73 1.36
CA ALA A 259 50.70 -4.86 1.66
C ALA A 259 50.67 -4.44 3.14
N HIS A 260 50.92 -5.35 4.09
CA HIS A 260 51.01 -4.98 5.51
C HIS A 260 52.17 -4.01 5.79
N ALA A 261 53.33 -4.18 5.14
CA ALA A 261 54.43 -3.22 5.21
C ALA A 261 54.03 -1.86 4.64
N PHE A 262 53.39 -1.84 3.47
CA PHE A 262 52.88 -0.61 2.84
C PHE A 262 51.87 0.13 3.73
N PHE A 263 50.88 -0.57 4.28
CA PHE A 263 49.89 0.04 5.17
C PHE A 263 50.51 0.60 6.45
N SER A 264 51.49 -0.10 7.02
CA SER A 264 52.13 0.31 8.28
C SER A 264 53.18 1.42 8.11
N ASP A 265 53.96 1.38 7.03
CA ASP A 265 55.09 2.29 6.82
C ASP A 265 54.73 3.49 5.92
N LYS A 266 53.87 3.29 4.91
CA LYS A 266 53.55 4.29 3.88
C LYS A 266 52.19 4.96 4.10
N LEU A 267 51.13 4.21 4.38
CA LEU A 267 49.78 4.78 4.56
C LEU A 267 49.54 5.33 5.96
N ARG A 268 49.98 4.63 7.01
CA ARG A 268 49.74 5.03 8.41
C ARG A 268 50.13 6.48 8.75
N PRO A 269 51.27 7.04 8.28
CA PRO A 269 51.62 8.44 8.54
C PRO A 269 50.60 9.45 7.99
N HIS A 270 49.83 9.07 6.96
CA HIS A 270 48.88 9.93 6.25
C HIS A 270 47.41 9.56 6.51
N ALA A 271 47.15 8.50 7.27
CA ALA A 271 45.80 7.99 7.56
C ALA A 271 45.59 7.68 9.06
N GLY A 272 46.32 8.38 9.94
CA GLY A 272 46.27 8.16 11.38
C GLY A 272 44.93 8.52 12.05
N ASP A 273 44.18 9.45 11.46
CA ASP A 273 42.81 9.81 11.84
C ASP A 273 41.87 9.88 10.63
N ALA A 274 40.57 10.01 10.88
CA ALA A 274 39.55 9.98 9.83
C ALA A 274 39.66 11.16 8.85
N ALA A 275 40.05 12.35 9.32
CA ALA A 275 40.14 13.55 8.48
C ALA A 275 41.33 13.44 7.50
N ALA A 276 42.50 13.03 7.98
CA ALA A 276 43.68 12.79 7.15
C ALA A 276 43.43 11.70 6.11
N GLN A 277 42.74 10.63 6.53
CA GLN A 277 42.30 9.56 5.63
C GLN A 277 41.39 10.07 4.50
N THR A 278 40.41 10.94 4.80
CA THR A 278 39.53 11.52 3.77
C THR A 278 40.31 12.36 2.76
N VAL A 279 41.28 13.15 3.21
CA VAL A 279 42.14 13.96 2.30
C VAL A 279 42.98 13.05 1.40
N LEU A 280 43.62 12.03 1.98
CA LEU A 280 44.42 11.07 1.21
C LEU A 280 43.60 10.38 0.12
N LEU A 281 42.41 9.89 0.45
CA LEU A 281 41.56 9.17 -0.50
C LEU A 281 40.99 10.10 -1.59
N ALA A 282 40.76 11.37 -1.29
CA ALA A 282 40.38 12.37 -2.29
C ALA A 282 41.52 12.64 -3.28
N ASP A 283 42.77 12.75 -2.81
CA ASP A 283 43.95 12.91 -3.67
C ASP A 283 44.19 11.67 -4.56
N VAL A 284 43.97 10.47 -4.01
CA VAL A 284 44.01 9.20 -4.78
C VAL A 284 42.92 9.16 -5.85
N ALA A 285 41.69 9.53 -5.51
CA ALA A 285 40.59 9.61 -6.48
C ALA A 285 40.88 10.63 -7.60
N ALA A 286 41.50 11.77 -7.29
CA ALA A 286 41.94 12.73 -8.29
C ALA A 286 43.04 12.18 -9.22
N ALA A 287 43.89 11.28 -8.73
CA ALA A 287 44.85 10.57 -9.55
C ALA A 287 44.17 9.54 -10.48
N TYR A 288 43.21 8.76 -9.96
CA TYR A 288 42.37 7.87 -10.78
C TYR A 288 41.62 8.62 -11.89
N LYS A 289 41.10 9.82 -11.60
CA LYS A 289 40.42 10.67 -12.60
C LYS A 289 41.30 11.00 -13.81
N ARG A 290 42.61 11.19 -13.60
CA ARG A 290 43.57 11.40 -14.70
C ARG A 290 43.77 10.13 -15.54
N VAL A 291 43.78 8.97 -14.90
CA VAL A 291 43.83 7.66 -15.57
C VAL A 291 42.55 7.42 -16.39
N HIS A 292 41.37 7.64 -15.79
CA HIS A 292 40.09 7.45 -16.45
C HIS A 292 39.87 8.41 -17.63
N ALA A 293 40.43 9.62 -17.59
CA ALA A 293 40.41 10.54 -18.74
C ALA A 293 41.09 9.91 -19.97
N ILE A 294 42.24 9.25 -19.79
CA ILE A 294 42.95 8.54 -20.87
C ILE A 294 42.13 7.32 -21.34
N LEU A 295 41.50 6.58 -20.43
CA LEU A 295 40.63 5.44 -20.78
C LEU A 295 39.36 5.88 -21.55
N LEU A 296 38.83 7.07 -21.27
CA LEU A 296 37.72 7.64 -22.03
C LEU A 296 38.14 8.07 -23.44
N GLU A 297 39.35 8.65 -23.60
CA GLU A 297 39.94 8.90 -24.93
C GLU A 297 40.08 7.59 -25.73
N ARG A 298 40.62 6.54 -25.08
CA ARG A 298 40.75 5.20 -25.66
C ARG A 298 39.38 4.65 -26.08
N HIS A 299 38.38 4.70 -25.20
CA HIS A 299 37.04 4.22 -25.50
C HIS A 299 36.44 4.96 -26.70
N ALA A 300 36.56 6.30 -26.75
CA ALA A 300 36.08 7.08 -27.89
C ALA A 300 36.75 6.68 -29.21
N ARG A 301 38.07 6.42 -29.18
CA ARG A 301 38.81 5.87 -30.33
C ARG A 301 38.32 4.47 -30.70
N GLN A 302 38.15 3.57 -29.74
CA GLN A 302 37.68 2.20 -29.98
C GLN A 302 36.28 2.17 -30.60
N VAL A 303 35.38 3.07 -30.15
CA VAL A 303 34.07 3.27 -30.77
C VAL A 303 34.21 3.77 -32.22
N ALA A 304 35.07 4.75 -32.47
CA ALA A 304 35.32 5.26 -33.82
C ALA A 304 35.95 4.20 -34.76
N ALA A 305 36.78 3.30 -34.21
CA ALA A 305 37.43 2.20 -34.92
C ALA A 305 36.53 0.96 -35.09
N GLY A 306 35.33 0.94 -34.50
CA GLY A 306 34.41 -0.21 -34.56
C GLY A 306 34.82 -1.41 -33.70
N LEU A 307 35.76 -1.23 -32.76
CA LEU A 307 36.19 -2.26 -31.82
C LEU A 307 35.27 -2.34 -30.59
N CYS A 308 34.65 -1.22 -30.22
CA CYS A 308 33.63 -1.12 -29.19
C CYS A 308 32.29 -0.75 -29.81
N PRO A 309 31.16 -1.36 -29.38
CA PRO A 309 29.83 -0.94 -29.82
C PRO A 309 29.58 0.55 -29.57
N SER A 310 29.04 1.25 -30.58
CA SER A 310 28.73 2.68 -30.48
C SER A 310 27.49 2.98 -29.63
N ALA A 311 26.60 2.00 -29.49
CA ALA A 311 25.43 2.06 -28.63
C ALA A 311 25.27 0.73 -27.91
N TRP A 312 25.23 0.80 -26.57
CA TRP A 312 24.94 -0.34 -25.71
C TRP A 312 23.43 -0.48 -25.60
N THR A 313 22.85 -1.26 -26.50
CA THR A 313 21.41 -1.53 -26.48
C THR A 313 21.28 -3.03 -26.41
N CYS A 314 20.69 -3.57 -25.34
CA CYS A 314 20.54 -5.01 -25.08
C CYS A 314 19.79 -5.82 -26.19
N GLY A 315 19.58 -5.26 -27.39
CA GLY A 315 19.00 -5.91 -28.56
C GLY A 315 19.64 -5.53 -29.92
N GLY A 316 20.80 -4.86 -29.95
CA GLY A 316 21.54 -4.55 -31.18
C GLY A 316 22.41 -5.72 -31.65
N ASP A 317 23.73 -5.56 -31.62
CA ASP A 317 24.73 -6.61 -31.90
C ASP A 317 25.23 -7.26 -30.60
N ALA A 318 24.39 -8.13 -30.03
CA ALA A 318 24.66 -8.77 -28.74
C ALA A 318 25.98 -9.56 -28.73
N ALA A 319 26.43 -10.08 -29.89
CA ALA A 319 27.68 -10.83 -29.99
C ALA A 319 28.91 -9.94 -29.84
N ALA A 320 28.90 -8.73 -30.43
CA ALA A 320 29.97 -7.75 -30.27
C ALA A 320 30.01 -7.19 -28.83
N GLU A 321 28.85 -6.91 -28.24
CA GLU A 321 28.75 -6.50 -26.83
C GLU A 321 29.28 -7.58 -25.88
N ASP A 322 28.93 -8.84 -26.10
CA ASP A 322 29.39 -9.98 -25.29
C ASP A 322 30.89 -10.21 -25.45
N ALA A 323 31.42 -10.13 -26.67
CA ALA A 323 32.86 -10.28 -26.93
C ALA A 323 33.69 -9.18 -26.25
N TRP A 324 33.23 -7.92 -26.32
CA TRP A 324 33.92 -6.81 -25.65
C TRP A 324 33.84 -6.93 -24.13
N ALA A 325 32.68 -7.28 -23.58
CA ALA A 325 32.51 -7.47 -22.14
C ALA A 325 33.35 -8.64 -21.60
N ALA A 326 33.46 -9.73 -22.36
CA ALA A 326 34.34 -10.86 -22.03
C ALA A 326 35.82 -10.43 -22.04
N ASN A 327 36.25 -9.65 -23.04
CA ASN A 327 37.61 -9.10 -23.12
C ASN A 327 37.93 -8.20 -21.91
N GLU A 328 37.01 -7.35 -21.45
CA GLU A 328 37.25 -6.55 -20.25
C GLU A 328 37.39 -7.40 -18.97
N VAL A 329 36.62 -8.49 -18.85
CA VAL A 329 36.76 -9.42 -17.71
C VAL A 329 38.07 -10.21 -17.78
N GLU A 330 38.50 -10.62 -18.97
CA GLU A 330 39.80 -11.25 -19.19
C GLU A 330 40.94 -10.29 -18.87
N LYS A 331 40.84 -9.01 -19.25
CA LYS A 331 41.78 -7.98 -18.81
C LYS A 331 41.79 -7.85 -17.30
N ASP A 332 40.65 -7.86 -16.62
CA ASP A 332 40.60 -7.84 -15.15
C ASP A 332 41.35 -9.03 -14.52
N LEU A 333 41.24 -10.24 -15.09
CA LEU A 333 42.05 -11.40 -14.67
C LEU A 333 43.54 -11.14 -14.86
N ARG A 334 43.96 -10.68 -16.05
CA ARG A 334 45.37 -10.39 -16.36
C ARG A 334 45.92 -9.25 -15.51
N ARG A 335 45.12 -8.22 -15.22
CA ARG A 335 45.48 -7.12 -14.30
C ARG A 335 45.90 -7.65 -12.93
N VAL A 336 45.15 -8.63 -12.42
CA VAL A 336 45.42 -9.24 -11.12
C VAL A 336 46.59 -10.22 -11.19
N ASP A 337 46.62 -11.13 -12.16
CA ASP A 337 47.64 -12.19 -12.24
C ASP A 337 49.02 -11.65 -12.66
N GLU A 338 49.09 -10.83 -13.71
CA GLU A 338 50.34 -10.28 -14.27
C GLU A 338 50.90 -9.10 -13.45
N CYS A 339 50.11 -8.52 -12.54
CA CYS A 339 50.47 -7.31 -11.78
C CYS A 339 50.69 -6.06 -12.64
N VAL A 340 50.00 -5.96 -13.78
CA VAL A 340 50.03 -4.82 -14.69
C VAL A 340 48.67 -4.12 -14.65
N TYR A 341 48.61 -2.82 -14.37
CA TYR A 341 47.32 -2.11 -14.24
C TYR A 341 46.54 -2.06 -15.56
N ASP A 342 47.24 -1.95 -16.69
CA ASP A 342 46.65 -1.88 -18.05
C ASP A 342 47.34 -2.91 -18.97
N PRO A 343 47.00 -4.21 -18.88
CA PRO A 343 47.56 -5.25 -19.74
C PRO A 343 47.13 -5.07 -21.19
N GLU A 344 47.92 -5.64 -22.12
CA GLU A 344 47.68 -5.55 -23.57
C GLU A 344 46.28 -5.99 -23.96
N ASP A 345 45.59 -5.18 -24.76
CA ASP A 345 44.22 -5.41 -25.21
C ASP A 345 44.18 -6.41 -26.36
N ILE A 346 43.52 -7.56 -26.16
CA ILE A 346 43.43 -8.63 -27.17
C ILE A 346 42.63 -8.16 -28.40
N LEU A 347 41.68 -7.23 -28.20
CA LEU A 347 40.86 -6.68 -29.29
C LEU A 347 41.50 -5.46 -29.96
N ASP A 348 42.48 -4.81 -29.33
CA ASP A 348 43.07 -3.55 -29.80
C ASP A 348 44.60 -3.64 -29.88
N THR A 349 45.07 -4.23 -30.98
CA THR A 349 46.50 -4.43 -31.28
C THR A 349 47.15 -3.23 -31.99
N THR A 350 46.55 -2.04 -31.87
CA THR A 350 46.99 -0.84 -32.57
C THR A 350 48.17 -0.15 -31.87
N PRO A 351 49.09 0.51 -32.60
CA PRO A 351 50.21 1.24 -31.98
C PRO A 351 49.74 2.41 -31.09
N GLU A 352 48.55 2.95 -31.34
CA GLU A 352 47.91 3.98 -30.52
C GLU A 352 47.65 3.50 -29.08
N TRP A 353 47.29 2.22 -28.89
CA TRP A 353 47.15 1.63 -27.56
C TRP A 353 48.46 1.72 -26.77
N GLY A 354 49.61 1.43 -27.39
CA GLY A 354 50.93 1.52 -26.74
C GLY A 354 51.30 2.95 -26.30
N ALA A 355 50.90 3.95 -27.09
CA ALA A 355 51.07 5.36 -26.73
C ALA A 355 50.16 5.78 -25.55
N GLU A 356 48.90 5.34 -25.55
CA GLU A 356 47.97 5.53 -24.43
C GLU A 356 48.46 4.83 -23.16
N HIS A 357 48.93 3.59 -23.26
CA HIS A 357 49.51 2.82 -22.15
C HIS A 357 50.71 3.53 -21.55
N THR A 358 51.62 4.05 -22.38
CA THR A 358 52.79 4.82 -21.89
C THR A 358 52.36 6.10 -21.14
N ARG A 359 51.34 6.82 -21.64
CA ARG A 359 50.77 7.98 -20.95
C ARG A 359 50.14 7.58 -19.61
N LEU A 360 49.41 6.46 -19.59
CA LEU A 360 48.75 5.94 -18.40
C LEU A 360 49.78 5.52 -17.34
N GLN A 361 50.82 4.79 -17.74
CA GLN A 361 51.91 4.35 -16.87
C GLN A 361 52.66 5.54 -16.24
N ALA A 362 52.87 6.61 -17.01
CA ALA A 362 53.46 7.84 -16.48
C ALA A 362 52.61 8.49 -15.37
N VAL A 363 51.28 8.39 -15.44
CA VAL A 363 50.38 8.85 -14.35
C VAL A 363 50.43 7.91 -13.15
N LEU A 364 50.50 6.59 -13.38
CA LEU A 364 50.52 5.58 -12.33
C LEU A 364 51.80 5.60 -11.48
N GLU A 365 52.96 5.74 -12.13
CA GLU A 365 54.29 5.72 -11.49
C GLU A 365 54.69 7.07 -10.88
N ALA A 366 54.05 8.16 -11.32
CA ALA A 366 54.28 9.46 -10.70
C ALA A 366 53.91 9.43 -9.20
N PRO A 367 54.72 10.03 -8.32
CA PRO A 367 54.36 10.16 -6.92
C PRO A 367 53.04 10.92 -6.80
N LEU A 368 52.16 10.47 -5.90
CA LEU A 368 50.86 11.08 -5.70
C LEU A 368 51.03 12.57 -5.33
N SER A 369 50.38 13.43 -6.11
CA SER A 369 50.41 14.88 -5.97
C SER A 369 49.17 15.35 -5.21
N GLY A 370 49.34 15.92 -4.01
CA GLY A 370 48.24 16.39 -3.17
C GLY A 370 48.65 17.46 -2.16
N ALA A 371 47.79 17.73 -1.17
CA ALA A 371 48.05 18.73 -0.14
C ALA A 371 49.26 18.39 0.76
N ALA A 372 49.63 17.10 0.83
CA ALA A 372 50.83 16.58 1.45
C ALA A 372 51.68 15.82 0.41
N SER A 373 53.00 15.81 0.58
CA SER A 373 53.88 14.99 -0.27
C SER A 373 53.80 13.52 0.15
N TYR A 374 53.23 12.66 -0.69
CA TYR A 374 53.14 11.21 -0.43
C TYR A 374 54.41 10.49 -0.90
N SER A 375 54.82 9.45 -0.16
CA SER A 375 56.05 8.67 -0.45
C SER A 375 55.81 7.41 -1.29
N PHE A 376 54.65 7.34 -1.97
CA PHE A 376 54.21 6.24 -2.80
C PHE A 376 53.42 6.74 -4.02
N SER A 377 53.34 5.90 -5.04
CA SER A 377 52.66 6.16 -6.32
C SER A 377 51.23 5.64 -6.34
N LEU A 378 50.43 6.01 -7.35
CA LEU A 378 49.09 5.42 -7.54
C LEU A 378 49.18 3.92 -7.84
N HIS A 379 50.23 3.49 -8.56
CA HIS A 379 50.51 2.08 -8.80
C HIS A 379 50.71 1.31 -7.48
N ASP A 380 51.57 1.82 -6.58
CA ASP A 380 51.81 1.19 -5.27
C ASP A 380 50.51 1.06 -4.47
N PHE A 381 49.67 2.09 -4.51
CA PHE A 381 48.36 2.09 -3.85
C PHE A 381 47.46 0.98 -4.41
N TRP A 382 47.30 0.87 -5.72
CA TRP A 382 46.50 -0.17 -6.37
C TRP A 382 47.03 -1.58 -6.08
N VAL A 383 48.36 -1.80 -6.17
CA VAL A 383 48.99 -3.11 -5.93
C VAL A 383 48.68 -3.61 -4.52
N HIS A 384 48.82 -2.75 -3.51
CA HIS A 384 48.71 -3.15 -2.10
C HIS A 384 47.27 -3.06 -1.54
N THR A 385 46.33 -2.46 -2.28
CA THR A 385 44.92 -2.36 -1.84
C THR A 385 44.01 -3.25 -2.69
N GLU A 386 43.65 -2.80 -3.89
CA GLU A 386 42.66 -3.43 -4.77
C GLU A 386 43.18 -4.75 -5.35
N ARG A 387 44.40 -4.77 -5.91
CA ARG A 387 44.94 -5.99 -6.52
C ARG A 387 45.14 -7.09 -5.48
N ARG A 388 45.72 -6.76 -4.31
CA ARG A 388 45.89 -7.72 -3.21
C ARG A 388 44.56 -8.35 -2.83
N GLU A 389 43.50 -7.56 -2.74
CA GLU A 389 42.14 -8.02 -2.42
C GLU A 389 41.57 -8.94 -3.51
N ALA A 390 41.75 -8.59 -4.78
CA ALA A 390 41.31 -9.41 -5.90
C ALA A 390 42.08 -10.74 -5.98
N LEU A 391 43.39 -10.74 -5.69
CA LEU A 391 44.24 -11.94 -5.66
C LEU A 391 43.83 -12.90 -4.53
N GLU A 392 43.33 -12.37 -3.41
CA GLU A 392 42.77 -13.18 -2.32
C GLU A 392 41.64 -14.09 -2.83
N THR A 393 40.83 -13.58 -3.75
CA THR A 393 39.65 -14.24 -4.31
C THR A 393 39.77 -14.54 -5.81
N ILE A 394 40.98 -14.82 -6.30
CA ILE A 394 41.28 -14.94 -7.75
C ILE A 394 40.46 -16.03 -8.47
N HIS A 395 39.97 -17.05 -7.76
CA HIS A 395 39.10 -18.10 -8.32
C HIS A 395 37.82 -17.56 -8.99
N ILE A 396 37.38 -16.36 -8.61
CA ILE A 396 36.22 -15.67 -9.19
C ILE A 396 36.49 -15.27 -10.64
N LEU A 397 37.74 -14.89 -10.95
CA LEU A 397 38.16 -14.46 -12.28
C LEU A 397 38.69 -15.64 -13.11
N GLU A 398 39.29 -16.66 -12.49
CA GLU A 398 39.82 -17.85 -13.18
C GLU A 398 38.71 -18.80 -13.67
N SER A 399 37.55 -18.85 -13.01
CA SER A 399 36.46 -19.75 -13.41
C SER A 399 35.73 -19.21 -14.64
N GLU A 400 35.72 -19.97 -15.73
CA GLU A 400 35.01 -19.63 -16.98
C GLU A 400 33.52 -19.33 -16.75
N SER A 401 32.87 -20.11 -15.87
CA SER A 401 31.45 -19.91 -15.53
C SER A 401 31.19 -18.58 -14.82
N LEU A 402 32.07 -18.18 -13.90
CA LEU A 402 31.95 -16.92 -13.17
C LEU A 402 32.39 -15.74 -14.03
N ALA A 403 33.41 -15.91 -14.88
CA ALA A 403 33.82 -14.93 -15.87
C ALA A 403 32.67 -14.60 -16.85
N SER A 404 31.91 -15.62 -17.26
CA SER A 404 30.70 -15.43 -18.07
C SER A 404 29.64 -14.57 -17.36
N VAL A 405 29.39 -14.83 -16.07
CA VAL A 405 28.46 -14.02 -15.26
C VAL A 405 28.98 -12.60 -15.06
N ALA A 406 30.30 -12.43 -14.86
CA ALA A 406 30.93 -11.12 -14.75
C ALA A 406 30.80 -10.32 -16.06
N ALA A 407 30.99 -10.96 -17.22
CA ALA A 407 30.83 -10.33 -18.52
C ALA A 407 29.37 -9.88 -18.73
N ALA A 408 28.40 -10.73 -18.39
CA ALA A 408 26.98 -10.38 -18.42
C ALA A 408 26.65 -9.18 -17.52
N ALA A 409 27.23 -9.13 -16.31
CA ALA A 409 27.09 -7.99 -15.40
C ALA A 409 27.68 -6.70 -15.99
N ARG A 410 28.86 -6.76 -16.65
CA ARG A 410 29.47 -5.60 -17.31
C ARG A 410 28.65 -5.09 -18.49
N ARG A 411 28.19 -5.99 -19.37
CA ARG A 411 27.29 -5.65 -20.47
C ARG A 411 26.05 -4.92 -19.96
N ARG A 412 25.40 -5.47 -18.93
CA ARG A 412 24.20 -4.86 -18.35
C ARG A 412 24.50 -3.50 -17.70
N LEU A 413 25.63 -3.34 -17.03
CA LEU A 413 25.99 -2.04 -16.45
C LEU A 413 26.14 -0.98 -17.55
N LEU A 414 26.82 -1.31 -18.66
CA LEU A 414 27.09 -0.38 -19.76
C LEU A 414 25.83 -0.02 -20.57
N SER A 415 24.81 -0.90 -20.59
CA SER A 415 23.51 -0.57 -21.18
C SER A 415 22.65 0.32 -20.30
N GLU A 416 22.89 0.33 -18.98
CA GLU A 416 22.14 1.14 -18.02
C GLU A 416 22.80 2.49 -17.70
N VAL A 417 24.13 2.56 -17.72
CA VAL A 417 24.92 3.71 -17.24
C VAL A 417 26.05 4.01 -18.23
N PRO A 418 26.23 5.27 -18.68
CA PRO A 418 27.32 5.62 -19.58
C PRO A 418 28.69 5.49 -18.88
N LEU A 419 29.72 5.11 -19.64
CA LEU A 419 31.06 4.81 -19.11
C LEU A 419 31.67 5.96 -18.28
N VAL A 420 31.41 7.22 -18.66
CA VAL A 420 31.87 8.39 -17.89
C VAL A 420 31.31 8.42 -16.47
N ASP A 421 30.03 8.09 -16.31
CA ASP A 421 29.37 8.05 -15.00
C ASP A 421 29.82 6.82 -14.19
N ILE A 422 30.15 5.72 -14.87
CA ILE A 422 30.76 4.54 -14.24
C ILE A 422 32.11 4.93 -13.61
N PHE A 423 33.00 5.58 -14.37
CA PHE A 423 34.30 6.02 -13.85
C PHE A 423 34.17 7.06 -12.74
N ALA A 424 33.27 8.04 -12.88
CA ALA A 424 32.99 9.01 -11.82
C ALA A 424 32.50 8.32 -10.53
N ALA A 425 31.66 7.28 -10.65
CA ALA A 425 31.21 6.49 -9.51
C ALA A 425 32.33 5.62 -8.90
N VAL A 426 33.25 5.08 -9.70
CA VAL A 426 34.44 4.38 -9.18
C VAL A 426 35.35 5.35 -8.42
N GLU A 427 35.57 6.56 -8.95
CA GLU A 427 36.31 7.63 -8.27
C GLU A 427 35.65 8.01 -6.94
N GLU A 428 34.33 8.16 -6.91
CA GLU A 428 33.57 8.40 -5.68
C GLU A 428 33.71 7.25 -4.68
N SER A 429 33.70 6.00 -5.17
CA SER A 429 33.85 4.81 -4.35
C SER A 429 35.18 4.80 -3.59
N VAL A 430 36.26 5.26 -4.24
CA VAL A 430 37.58 5.42 -3.63
C VAL A 430 37.64 6.64 -2.72
N ALA A 431 37.12 7.80 -3.15
CA ALA A 431 37.16 9.03 -2.38
C ALA A 431 36.45 8.92 -1.02
N LYS A 432 35.35 8.16 -0.97
CA LYS A 432 34.55 7.90 0.25
C LYS A 432 34.91 6.58 0.94
N ALA A 433 35.96 5.91 0.51
CA ALA A 433 36.40 4.64 1.10
C ALA A 433 36.91 4.81 2.53
N ARG A 434 37.19 3.67 3.18
CA ARG A 434 37.83 3.59 4.50
C ARG A 434 38.99 2.60 4.45
N LEU A 435 40.17 3.03 4.86
CA LEU A 435 41.33 2.17 5.08
C LEU A 435 41.28 1.58 6.49
N ASP A 436 41.33 0.26 6.59
CA ASP A 436 41.61 -0.45 7.83
C ASP A 436 43.12 -0.73 7.93
N LEU A 437 43.81 0.09 8.73
CA LEU A 437 45.25 -0.02 8.91
C LEU A 437 45.67 -1.32 9.61
N ARG A 438 44.77 -1.97 10.37
CA ARG A 438 45.08 -3.21 11.11
C ARG A 438 44.97 -4.43 10.21
N ALA A 439 43.96 -4.47 9.35
CA ALA A 439 43.75 -5.55 8.39
C ALA A 439 44.52 -5.37 7.06
N ALA A 440 45.09 -4.19 6.82
CA ALA A 440 45.69 -3.81 5.54
C ALA A 440 44.70 -3.95 4.38
N VAL A 441 43.52 -3.32 4.53
CA VAL A 441 42.41 -3.44 3.59
C VAL A 441 41.80 -2.07 3.30
N LEU A 442 41.54 -1.80 2.02
CA LEU A 442 40.67 -0.71 1.57
C LEU A 442 39.23 -1.23 1.52
N THR A 443 38.35 -0.63 2.32
CA THR A 443 36.90 -0.84 2.25
C THR A 443 36.30 0.26 1.36
N PRO A 444 35.89 -0.04 0.12
CA PRO A 444 35.34 0.96 -0.78
C PRO A 444 33.98 1.47 -0.30
N HIS A 445 33.55 2.62 -0.81
CA HIS A 445 32.16 3.03 -0.65
C HIS A 445 31.29 2.28 -1.66
N PHE A 446 30.35 1.48 -1.14
CA PHE A 446 29.52 0.57 -1.92
C PHE A 446 28.34 1.31 -2.61
N ASN A 447 28.65 2.19 -3.54
CA ASN A 447 27.63 2.77 -4.40
C ASN A 447 27.06 1.72 -5.38
N SER A 448 25.93 2.05 -6.03
CA SER A 448 25.23 1.11 -6.91
C SER A 448 26.10 0.60 -8.06
N VAL A 449 26.98 1.44 -8.62
CA VAL A 449 27.90 1.07 -9.70
C VAL A 449 28.94 0.07 -9.20
N TRP A 450 29.62 0.35 -8.09
CA TRP A 450 30.60 -0.57 -7.50
C TRP A 450 29.98 -1.94 -7.21
N CYS A 451 28.76 -1.97 -6.65
CA CYS A 451 28.04 -3.21 -6.41
C CYS A 451 27.76 -4.01 -7.69
N ARG A 452 27.50 -3.34 -8.82
CA ARG A 452 27.29 -4.00 -10.13
C ARG A 452 28.59 -4.51 -10.72
N LEU A 453 29.69 -3.75 -10.59
CA LEU A 453 31.02 -4.18 -11.02
C LEU A 453 31.49 -5.44 -10.28
N HIS A 454 31.19 -5.53 -8.98
CA HIS A 454 31.55 -6.65 -8.11
C HIS A 454 30.40 -7.65 -7.87
N TYR A 455 29.36 -7.62 -8.70
CA TYR A 455 28.18 -8.48 -8.54
C TYR A 455 28.57 -9.97 -8.50
N VAL A 456 29.46 -10.42 -9.39
CA VAL A 456 29.92 -11.82 -9.44
C VAL A 456 30.54 -12.30 -8.12
N LYS A 457 31.18 -11.39 -7.38
CA LYS A 457 31.87 -11.72 -6.12
C LYS A 457 30.89 -11.89 -4.96
N PHE A 458 29.89 -11.02 -4.84
CA PHE A 458 29.01 -10.97 -3.66
C PHE A 458 27.60 -11.48 -3.93
N GLY A 459 27.13 -11.42 -5.17
CA GLY A 459 25.76 -11.69 -5.59
C GLY A 459 25.58 -12.92 -6.48
N ALA A 460 26.65 -13.52 -7.00
CA ALA A 460 26.58 -14.74 -7.81
C ALA A 460 27.03 -15.99 -7.03
N ALA A 461 26.94 -17.15 -7.67
CA ALA A 461 27.25 -18.44 -7.07
C ALA A 461 28.75 -18.77 -6.97
N SER A 462 29.56 -17.78 -6.57
CA SER A 462 31.00 -17.91 -6.30
C SER A 462 31.30 -18.43 -4.88
N LEU A 463 30.27 -18.64 -4.06
CA LEU A 463 30.42 -18.82 -2.62
C LEU A 463 30.50 -20.29 -2.20
N VAL A 464 31.43 -20.59 -1.28
CA VAL A 464 31.60 -21.91 -0.66
C VAL A 464 31.49 -21.80 0.86
N HIS A 465 31.12 -22.90 1.50
CA HIS A 465 30.99 -23.02 2.95
C HIS A 465 31.67 -24.30 3.45
N HIS A 466 32.70 -24.12 4.28
CA HIS A 466 33.34 -25.21 5.02
C HIS A 466 32.97 -25.11 6.50
N THR A 467 32.36 -26.18 7.01
CA THR A 467 31.95 -26.34 8.40
C THR A 467 32.35 -27.73 8.87
N HIS A 468 32.38 -27.97 10.19
CA HIS A 468 32.59 -29.32 10.74
C HIS A 468 31.69 -30.42 10.15
N THR A 469 30.52 -30.05 9.62
CA THR A 469 29.54 -31.00 9.07
C THR A 469 29.70 -31.26 7.58
N ALA A 470 30.09 -30.25 6.81
CA ALA A 470 30.13 -30.33 5.35
C ALA A 470 30.98 -29.21 4.75
N SER A 471 31.65 -29.56 3.65
CA SER A 471 32.21 -28.65 2.64
C SER A 471 31.24 -28.61 1.47
N ARG A 472 30.70 -27.43 1.13
CA ARG A 472 29.66 -27.30 0.09
C ARG A 472 29.80 -26.01 -0.71
N GLN A 473 29.40 -26.05 -1.97
CA GLN A 473 29.27 -24.89 -2.84
C GLN A 473 27.80 -24.42 -2.88
N LEU A 474 27.59 -23.11 -2.87
CA LEU A 474 26.26 -22.50 -2.93
C LEU A 474 25.91 -22.13 -4.38
N LEU A 475 25.42 -23.12 -5.13
CA LEU A 475 25.15 -22.98 -6.56
C LEU A 475 24.04 -21.96 -6.90
N PHE A 476 23.07 -21.73 -6.01
CA PHE A 476 21.94 -20.82 -6.28
C PHE A 476 21.94 -19.59 -5.36
N HIS A 477 23.12 -19.17 -4.88
CA HIS A 477 23.23 -17.88 -4.21
C HIS A 477 22.96 -16.77 -5.21
N TYR A 478 22.15 -15.80 -4.81
CA TYR A 478 21.67 -14.73 -5.67
C TYR A 478 21.42 -13.47 -4.82
N ALA A 479 21.88 -12.32 -5.28
CA ALA A 479 21.55 -11.03 -4.69
C ALA A 479 20.54 -10.29 -5.59
N ALA A 480 19.32 -10.08 -5.08
CA ALA A 480 18.25 -9.50 -5.89
C ALA A 480 18.45 -8.01 -6.16
N SER A 481 19.27 -7.31 -5.38
CA SER A 481 19.50 -5.89 -5.52
C SER A 481 20.95 -5.51 -5.22
N THR A 482 21.35 -4.31 -5.65
CA THR A 482 22.66 -3.75 -5.28
C THR A 482 22.78 -3.50 -3.77
N GLN A 483 21.67 -3.32 -3.05
CA GLN A 483 21.68 -3.20 -1.59
C GLN A 483 22.09 -4.51 -0.91
N GLU A 484 21.62 -5.65 -1.40
CA GLU A 484 22.03 -6.96 -0.88
C GLU A 484 23.52 -7.22 -1.12
N VAL A 485 24.04 -6.80 -2.29
CA VAL A 485 25.47 -6.82 -2.59
C VAL A 485 26.24 -5.92 -1.63
N ALA A 486 25.78 -4.68 -1.41
CA ALA A 486 26.40 -3.75 -0.48
C ALA A 486 26.42 -4.29 0.97
N ALA A 487 25.31 -4.85 1.45
CA ALA A 487 25.22 -5.46 2.78
C ALA A 487 26.18 -6.64 2.93
N THR A 488 26.26 -7.49 1.91
CA THR A 488 27.18 -8.63 1.87
C THR A 488 28.64 -8.17 1.87
N ALA A 489 28.97 -7.14 1.08
CA ALA A 489 30.29 -6.52 1.05
C ALA A 489 30.64 -5.86 2.38
N HIS A 490 29.72 -5.10 2.99
CA HIS A 490 29.89 -4.51 4.32
C HIS A 490 30.26 -5.57 5.34
N LEU A 491 29.51 -6.68 5.41
CA LEU A 491 29.80 -7.76 6.34
C LEU A 491 31.14 -8.44 6.03
N TYR A 492 31.45 -8.69 4.75
CA TYR A 492 32.72 -9.28 4.32
C TYR A 492 33.92 -8.44 4.78
N TYR A 493 33.95 -7.15 4.46
CA TYR A 493 35.03 -6.25 4.84
C TYR A 493 35.10 -6.02 6.36
N ALA A 494 33.95 -5.92 7.04
CA ALA A 494 33.89 -5.77 8.50
C ALA A 494 34.42 -7.01 9.25
N THR A 495 34.29 -8.20 8.66
CA THR A 495 34.66 -9.47 9.28
C THR A 495 35.97 -10.07 8.77
N LYS A 496 36.74 -9.33 7.94
CA LYS A 496 38.08 -9.77 7.54
C LYS A 496 38.99 -10.00 8.76
N PRO A 497 39.93 -10.96 8.68
CA PRO A 497 40.93 -11.17 9.73
C PRO A 497 41.63 -9.86 10.08
N LEU A 498 41.84 -9.61 11.38
CA LEU A 498 42.45 -8.38 11.91
C LEU A 498 41.65 -7.08 11.68
N SER A 499 40.42 -7.14 11.16
CA SER A 499 39.55 -5.97 10.99
C SER A 499 39.39 -5.20 12.30
N SER A 500 39.64 -3.90 12.30
CA SER A 500 39.43 -2.96 13.41
C SER A 500 37.99 -2.95 13.96
N GLN A 501 37.04 -3.48 13.20
CA GLN A 501 35.63 -3.56 13.58
C GLN A 501 35.27 -4.82 14.40
N LEU A 502 36.21 -5.76 14.52
CA LEU A 502 36.11 -6.92 15.40
C LEU A 502 36.91 -6.70 16.69
N ASP A 503 36.29 -7.04 17.82
CA ASP A 503 36.91 -6.89 19.14
C ASP A 503 37.55 -8.21 19.61
N TYR A 504 38.87 -8.30 19.45
CA TYR A 504 39.67 -9.46 19.84
C TYR A 504 40.07 -9.50 21.33
N ALA A 505 39.56 -8.59 22.18
CA ALA A 505 39.94 -8.54 23.60
C ALA A 505 39.57 -9.83 24.36
N SER A 506 38.38 -10.37 24.13
CA SER A 506 37.94 -11.66 24.68
C SER A 506 37.02 -12.42 23.69
N PRO A 507 36.79 -13.72 23.88
CA PRO A 507 35.81 -14.48 23.10
C PRO A 507 34.40 -13.86 23.13
N TYR A 508 34.01 -13.27 24.26
CA TYR A 508 32.72 -12.61 24.42
C TYR A 508 32.61 -11.35 23.56
N THR A 509 33.62 -10.48 23.59
CA THR A 509 33.60 -9.24 22.82
C THR A 509 33.70 -9.52 21.32
N LEU A 510 34.45 -10.55 20.91
CA LEU A 510 34.51 -11.00 19.51
C LEU A 510 33.13 -11.46 19.05
N ARG A 511 32.46 -12.30 19.85
CA ARG A 511 31.11 -12.76 19.54
C ARG A 511 30.11 -11.61 19.44
N ARG A 512 30.16 -10.65 20.36
CA ARG A 512 29.24 -9.50 20.37
C ARG A 512 29.44 -8.57 19.18
N SER A 513 30.70 -8.24 18.85
CA SER A 513 31.02 -7.44 17.67
C SER A 513 30.61 -8.15 16.37
N LEU A 514 30.88 -9.45 16.24
CA LEU A 514 30.45 -10.24 15.08
C LEU A 514 28.92 -10.33 14.98
N ALA A 515 28.21 -10.56 16.09
CA ALA A 515 26.75 -10.64 16.10
C ALA A 515 26.10 -9.31 15.73
N ARG A 516 26.66 -8.18 16.16
CA ARG A 516 26.21 -6.85 15.77
C ARG A 516 26.33 -6.63 14.26
N HIS A 517 27.46 -7.00 13.64
CA HIS A 517 27.64 -6.90 12.19
C HIS A 517 26.69 -7.82 11.43
N CYS A 518 26.50 -9.06 11.88
CA CYS A 518 25.52 -9.96 11.27
C CYS A 518 24.07 -9.46 11.45
N SER A 519 23.76 -8.80 12.57
CA SER A 519 22.45 -8.18 12.78
C SER A 519 22.22 -7.03 11.80
N HIS A 520 23.20 -6.13 11.63
CA HIS A 520 23.15 -5.06 10.63
C HIS A 520 22.91 -5.60 9.23
N TYR A 521 23.70 -6.60 8.81
CA TYR A 521 23.49 -7.32 7.56
C TYR A 521 22.05 -7.85 7.43
N GLY A 522 21.53 -8.49 8.48
CA GLY A 522 20.16 -9.02 8.46
C GLY A 522 19.10 -7.92 8.27
N VAL A 523 19.25 -6.78 8.94
CA VAL A 523 18.33 -5.63 8.80
C VAL A 523 18.37 -5.07 7.37
N GLU A 524 19.56 -4.93 6.79
CA GLU A 524 19.70 -4.47 5.40
C GLU A 524 19.08 -5.46 4.40
N MET A 525 19.25 -6.77 4.61
CA MET A 525 18.61 -7.80 3.79
C MET A 525 17.07 -7.76 3.92
N ALA A 526 16.54 -7.54 5.12
CA ALA A 526 15.10 -7.40 5.33
C ALA A 526 14.55 -6.13 4.67
N HIS A 527 15.27 -5.00 4.74
CA HIS A 527 14.91 -3.78 4.03
C HIS A 527 14.89 -4.00 2.51
N ALA A 528 15.94 -4.61 1.96
CA ALA A 528 16.02 -4.92 0.53
C ALA A 528 14.89 -5.85 0.06
N ALA A 529 14.47 -6.82 0.91
CA ALA A 529 13.36 -7.71 0.62
C ALA A 529 11.99 -6.99 0.63
N GLN A 530 11.77 -6.06 1.56
CA GLN A 530 10.53 -5.29 1.68
C GLN A 530 10.37 -4.23 0.58
N GLN A 531 11.48 -3.64 0.13
CA GLN A 531 11.49 -2.45 -0.73
C GLN A 531 10.67 -2.57 -2.02
N PRO A 532 10.80 -3.63 -2.85
CA PRO A 532 10.10 -3.67 -4.15
C PRO A 532 8.58 -3.70 -4.02
N LEU A 533 8.05 -4.42 -3.03
CA LEU A 533 6.60 -4.55 -2.82
C LEU A 533 6.02 -3.30 -2.13
N LEU A 534 6.67 -2.79 -1.09
CA LEU A 534 6.16 -1.63 -0.34
C LEU A 534 6.22 -0.33 -1.13
N LEU A 535 7.26 -0.12 -1.96
CA LEU A 535 7.29 1.03 -2.88
C LEU A 535 6.21 0.93 -3.95
N SER A 536 5.94 -0.28 -4.46
CA SER A 536 4.85 -0.49 -5.42
C SER A 536 3.48 -0.21 -4.80
N ALA A 537 3.25 -0.69 -3.57
CA ALA A 537 2.02 -0.43 -2.83
C ALA A 537 1.83 1.07 -2.55
N ALA A 538 2.87 1.78 -2.11
CA ALA A 538 2.80 3.23 -1.92
C ALA A 538 2.54 3.99 -3.22
N ALA A 539 3.11 3.54 -4.35
CA ALA A 539 2.81 4.14 -5.66
C ALA A 539 1.34 3.92 -6.06
N LEU A 540 0.77 2.73 -5.82
CA LEU A 540 -0.65 2.42 -6.05
C LEU A 540 -1.58 3.24 -5.16
N ALA A 541 -1.27 3.38 -3.87
CA ALA A 541 -2.03 4.24 -2.95
C ALA A 541 -2.00 5.71 -3.40
N LYS A 542 -0.82 6.20 -3.84
CA LYS A 542 -0.67 7.55 -4.39
C LYS A 542 -1.46 7.73 -5.70
N ALA A 543 -1.51 6.71 -6.55
CA ALA A 543 -2.29 6.71 -7.78
C ALA A 543 -3.79 6.84 -7.49
N GLU A 544 -4.33 6.02 -6.59
CA GLU A 544 -5.75 6.11 -6.18
C GLU A 544 -6.08 7.51 -5.65
N GLY A 545 -5.23 8.07 -4.78
CA GLY A 545 -5.41 9.42 -4.25
C GLY A 545 -5.30 10.53 -5.30
N ALA A 546 -4.50 10.34 -6.36
CA ALA A 546 -4.42 11.28 -7.48
C ALA A 546 -5.65 11.18 -8.39
N ILE A 547 -6.08 9.97 -8.74
CA ILE A 547 -7.26 9.69 -9.55
C ILE A 547 -8.51 10.26 -8.87
N GLY A 548 -8.72 9.97 -7.58
CA GLY A 548 -9.87 10.47 -6.84
C GLY A 548 -9.92 11.99 -6.74
N ARG A 549 -8.76 12.66 -6.60
CA ARG A 549 -8.69 14.14 -6.63
C ARG A 549 -9.08 14.70 -8.00
N VAL A 550 -8.57 14.12 -9.09
CA VAL A 550 -8.92 14.55 -10.46
C VAL A 550 -10.41 14.32 -10.76
N ALA A 551 -10.97 13.17 -10.36
CA ALA A 551 -12.37 12.85 -10.54
C ALA A 551 -13.28 13.84 -9.78
N ARG A 552 -12.98 14.11 -8.50
CA ARG A 552 -13.72 15.10 -7.69
C ARG A 552 -13.64 16.51 -8.27
N HIS A 553 -12.45 16.95 -8.70
CA HIS A 553 -12.28 18.25 -9.34
C HIS A 553 -13.12 18.38 -10.61
N THR A 554 -13.16 17.32 -11.43
CA THR A 554 -13.98 17.26 -12.65
C THR A 554 -15.48 17.33 -12.35
N ALA A 555 -15.93 16.75 -11.23
CA ALA A 555 -17.34 16.74 -10.81
C ALA A 555 -17.88 18.13 -10.41
N VAL A 556 -17.02 19.05 -9.94
CA VAL A 556 -17.43 20.39 -9.44
C VAL A 556 -18.22 21.18 -10.49
N GLY A 557 -17.76 21.16 -11.74
CA GLY A 557 -18.41 21.91 -12.83
C GLY A 557 -19.86 21.46 -13.10
N PHE A 558 -20.14 20.16 -12.97
CA PHE A 558 -21.51 19.61 -13.10
C PHE A 558 -22.40 20.10 -11.95
N GLY A 559 -21.90 20.11 -10.71
CA GLY A 559 -22.64 20.61 -9.56
C GLY A 559 -23.05 22.08 -9.71
N VAL A 560 -22.17 22.94 -10.23
CA VAL A 560 -22.46 24.36 -10.49
C VAL A 560 -23.58 24.52 -11.52
N ARG A 561 -23.48 23.82 -12.66
CA ARG A 561 -24.52 23.89 -13.72
C ARG A 561 -25.86 23.37 -13.24
N ARG A 562 -25.89 22.23 -12.55
CA ARG A 562 -27.13 21.66 -12.00
C ARG A 562 -27.80 22.63 -11.04
N ARG A 563 -27.06 23.22 -10.10
CA ARG A 563 -27.61 24.19 -9.15
C ARG A 563 -28.14 25.45 -9.84
N ALA A 564 -27.42 25.98 -10.83
CA ALA A 564 -27.90 27.12 -11.62
C ALA A 564 -29.21 26.79 -12.37
N ARG A 565 -29.27 25.60 -12.99
CA ARG A 565 -30.47 25.09 -13.67
C ARG A 565 -31.65 24.92 -12.68
N HIS A 566 -31.40 24.37 -11.50
CA HIS A 566 -32.43 24.20 -10.47
C HIS A 566 -32.91 25.56 -9.95
N ALA A 567 -32.01 26.50 -9.66
CA ALA A 567 -32.37 27.84 -9.21
C ALA A 567 -33.26 28.58 -10.23
N ALA A 568 -32.92 28.52 -11.52
CA ALA A 568 -33.72 29.08 -12.59
C ALA A 568 -35.12 28.42 -12.69
N ALA A 569 -35.19 27.09 -12.55
CA ALA A 569 -36.45 26.36 -12.56
C ALA A 569 -37.32 26.69 -11.34
N THR A 570 -36.74 26.75 -10.15
CA THR A 570 -37.43 27.14 -8.91
C THR A 570 -37.99 28.56 -9.03
N ALA A 571 -37.20 29.52 -9.53
CA ALA A 571 -37.67 30.89 -9.75
C ALA A 571 -38.85 30.98 -10.72
N ARG A 572 -38.85 30.16 -11.78
CA ARG A 572 -39.97 30.06 -12.73
C ARG A 572 -41.21 29.44 -12.09
N ASN A 573 -41.04 28.34 -11.36
CA ASN A 573 -42.14 27.57 -10.79
C ASN A 573 -42.75 28.23 -9.54
N ALA A 574 -41.99 29.03 -8.80
CA ALA A 574 -42.46 29.73 -7.59
C ALA A 574 -43.71 30.59 -7.84
N ARG A 575 -43.89 31.11 -9.06
CA ARG A 575 -45.09 31.89 -9.46
C ARG A 575 -46.37 31.06 -9.56
N LEU A 576 -46.23 29.75 -9.72
CA LEU A 576 -47.33 28.80 -9.95
C LEU A 576 -47.69 27.99 -8.69
N LEU A 577 -46.86 28.04 -7.65
CA LEU A 577 -47.04 27.30 -6.40
C LEU A 577 -47.69 28.18 -5.33
N ASN A 578 -48.39 27.55 -4.38
CA ASN A 578 -48.93 28.24 -3.21
C ASN A 578 -47.77 28.69 -2.29
N ALA A 579 -47.56 30.00 -2.19
CA ALA A 579 -46.46 30.58 -1.44
C ALA A 579 -46.60 30.40 0.09
N VAL A 580 -45.48 30.11 0.75
CA VAL A 580 -45.33 30.26 2.20
C VAL A 580 -45.09 31.75 2.49
N LYS A 581 -46.02 32.43 3.16
CA LYS A 581 -46.04 33.90 3.27
C LYS A 581 -45.13 34.45 4.36
N ALA A 582 -45.01 33.75 5.48
CA ALA A 582 -44.22 34.21 6.62
C ALA A 582 -43.63 33.02 7.39
N VAL A 583 -42.41 33.19 7.92
CA VAL A 583 -41.74 32.25 8.83
C VAL A 583 -41.27 33.03 10.07
N ARG A 584 -41.68 32.61 11.27
CA ARG A 584 -41.29 33.24 12.54
C ARG A 584 -40.74 32.20 13.51
N VAL A 585 -39.65 32.55 14.19
CA VAL A 585 -39.01 31.71 15.22
C VAL A 585 -39.23 32.34 16.58
N THR A 586 -39.83 31.60 17.50
CA THR A 586 -40.19 32.06 18.85
C THR A 586 -39.82 31.00 19.89
N SER A 587 -39.74 31.39 21.17
CA SER A 587 -39.57 30.45 22.27
C SER A 587 -40.71 29.43 22.33
N PRO A 588 -40.45 28.18 22.75
CA PRO A 588 -41.50 27.18 22.92
C PRO A 588 -42.46 27.59 24.05
N PRO A 589 -43.78 27.37 23.90
CA PRO A 589 -44.74 27.66 24.97
C PRO A 589 -44.55 26.70 26.15
N VAL A 590 -44.75 27.19 27.38
CA VAL A 590 -44.71 26.33 28.57
C VAL A 590 -46.01 25.54 28.65
N GLU A 591 -45.95 24.23 28.40
CA GLU A 591 -47.11 23.32 28.47
C GLU A 591 -47.68 23.17 29.89
N LEU A 592 -46.86 23.47 30.92
CA LEU A 592 -47.27 23.40 32.31
C LEU A 592 -48.18 24.59 32.66
N LEU A 593 -49.45 24.29 32.88
CA LEU A 593 -50.44 25.25 33.34
C LEU A 593 -50.23 25.59 34.82
N ALA A 594 -50.32 26.87 35.17
CA ALA A 594 -50.37 27.30 36.56
C ALA A 594 -51.59 26.69 37.28
N ALA A 595 -51.46 26.41 38.58
CA ALA A 595 -52.55 25.86 39.38
C ALA A 595 -53.80 26.76 39.31
N GLY A 596 -54.86 26.26 38.66
CA GLY A 596 -56.13 26.98 38.48
C GLY A 596 -56.40 27.55 37.07
N ALA A 597 -55.48 27.37 36.10
CA ALA A 597 -55.71 27.80 34.71
C ALA A 597 -56.69 26.84 33.96
N ASP A 598 -57.60 27.39 33.15
CA ASP A 598 -58.58 26.63 32.38
C ASP A 598 -57.94 26.02 31.12
N LEU A 599 -57.87 24.67 31.08
CA LEU A 599 -57.38 23.90 29.94
C LEU A 599 -58.15 24.23 28.65
N ARG A 600 -59.45 24.51 28.72
CA ARG A 600 -60.26 24.84 27.53
C ARG A 600 -60.00 26.25 27.02
N ALA A 601 -59.61 27.19 27.90
CA ALA A 601 -59.20 28.53 27.49
C ALA A 601 -57.83 28.50 26.81
N ALA A 602 -56.86 27.79 27.41
CA ALA A 602 -55.52 27.57 26.83
C ALA A 602 -55.59 26.88 25.44
N LEU A 603 -56.40 25.81 25.32
CA LEU A 603 -56.60 25.11 24.05
C LEU A 603 -57.36 25.93 22.99
N ARG A 604 -58.21 26.90 23.38
CA ARG A 604 -58.92 27.80 22.45
C ARG A 604 -58.01 28.94 21.96
N GLU A 605 -57.17 29.48 22.83
CA GLU A 605 -56.16 30.48 22.49
C GLU A 605 -55.07 29.91 21.58
N GLU A 606 -54.65 28.65 21.78
CA GLU A 606 -53.68 27.97 20.90
C GLU A 606 -54.18 27.71 19.48
N SER A 607 -55.50 27.82 19.27
CA SER A 607 -56.16 27.19 18.13
C SER A 607 -57.00 28.14 17.28
N THR A 608 -56.91 29.46 17.53
CA THR A 608 -57.41 30.50 16.62
C THR A 608 -56.23 31.18 15.91
N PRO A 609 -56.12 31.08 14.57
CA PRO A 609 -55.10 31.79 13.82
C PRO A 609 -55.57 33.24 13.61
N THR A 610 -55.41 34.11 14.61
CA THR A 610 -55.64 35.56 14.44
C THR A 610 -54.31 36.28 14.30
N ALA A 611 -54.15 36.98 13.17
CA ALA A 611 -52.95 37.72 12.78
C ALA A 611 -52.61 38.95 13.66
N ALA A 612 -53.33 39.21 14.75
CA ALA A 612 -53.04 40.28 15.69
C ALA A 612 -53.82 40.09 17.00
N SER A 613 -53.16 39.64 18.07
CA SER A 613 -53.59 39.88 19.46
C SER A 613 -52.36 39.85 20.40
N PRO A 614 -52.30 40.70 21.45
CA PRO A 614 -51.07 41.22 22.03
C PRO A 614 -50.70 40.54 23.35
N ALA A 615 -49.93 39.47 23.26
CA ALA A 615 -48.98 39.01 24.29
C ALA A 615 -47.84 38.34 23.53
N ALA A 616 -47.04 39.18 22.87
CA ALA A 616 -46.11 38.81 21.82
C ALA A 616 -45.13 37.72 22.28
N ALA A 617 -45.20 36.55 21.66
CA ALA A 617 -44.04 35.67 21.60
C ALA A 617 -42.94 36.45 20.87
N GLU A 618 -42.02 37.03 21.63
CA GLU A 618 -40.92 37.83 21.08
C GLU A 618 -40.12 36.99 20.08
N LEU A 619 -39.81 37.59 18.92
CA LEU A 619 -38.90 36.97 17.96
C LEU A 619 -37.55 36.78 18.64
N ILE A 620 -37.00 35.57 18.54
CA ILE A 620 -35.69 35.31 19.14
C ILE A 620 -34.60 36.12 18.42
N THR A 621 -33.71 36.72 19.20
CA THR A 621 -32.49 37.38 18.69
C THR A 621 -31.28 36.47 18.79
N VAL A 622 -31.29 35.54 19.75
CA VAL A 622 -30.25 34.54 20.01
C VAL A 622 -30.88 33.16 20.17
N TRP A 623 -30.32 32.16 19.49
CA TRP A 623 -30.69 30.75 19.62
C TRP A 623 -29.50 29.95 20.17
N PRO A 624 -29.53 29.51 21.45
CA PRO A 624 -28.51 28.64 22.02
C PRO A 624 -28.47 27.26 21.36
N MET A 625 -27.28 26.75 21.01
CA MET A 625 -27.13 25.34 20.61
C MET A 625 -27.61 24.41 21.73
N GLY A 626 -28.30 23.32 21.40
CA GLY A 626 -28.90 22.41 22.38
C GLY A 626 -30.24 22.89 22.95
N SER A 627 -30.81 24.01 22.48
CA SER A 627 -32.15 24.48 22.88
C SER A 627 -33.23 24.21 21.82
N ARG A 628 -34.49 24.12 22.27
CA ARG A 628 -35.68 23.97 21.42
C ARG A 628 -36.29 25.33 21.10
N GLN A 629 -36.76 25.51 19.86
CA GLN A 629 -37.50 26.71 19.45
C GLN A 629 -38.71 26.32 18.59
N ARG A 630 -39.74 27.17 18.57
CA ARG A 630 -40.94 26.99 17.74
C ARG A 630 -40.79 27.76 16.44
N VAL A 631 -40.91 27.05 15.31
CA VAL A 631 -40.97 27.62 13.96
C VAL A 631 -42.41 27.64 13.53
N SER A 632 -42.98 28.83 13.36
CA SER A 632 -44.32 29.03 12.80
C SER A 632 -44.23 29.47 11.35
N TYR A 633 -45.11 28.94 10.51
CA TYR A 633 -45.15 29.19 9.07
C TYR A 633 -46.58 29.52 8.62
N ASP A 634 -46.74 30.36 7.61
CA ASP A 634 -48.07 30.62 7.00
C ASP A 634 -48.11 30.06 5.58
N TRP A 635 -48.76 28.91 5.41
CA TRP A 635 -48.91 28.24 4.12
C TRP A 635 -50.37 27.92 3.80
N THR A 636 -50.89 28.40 2.67
CA THR A 636 -52.30 28.22 2.25
C THR A 636 -52.43 27.13 1.19
N SER A 637 -52.30 25.85 1.57
CA SER A 637 -52.54 24.72 0.66
C SER A 637 -53.99 24.22 0.73
N PRO A 638 -54.56 23.68 -0.38
CA PRO A 638 -55.91 23.13 -0.39
C PRO A 638 -56.12 22.01 0.65
N ALA A 639 -55.11 21.17 0.87
CA ALA A 639 -55.15 20.12 1.88
C ALA A 639 -55.24 20.68 3.30
N LEU A 640 -54.54 21.79 3.60
CA LEU A 640 -54.63 22.44 4.91
C LEU A 640 -55.99 23.11 5.13
N GLU A 641 -56.59 23.71 4.10
CA GLU A 641 -57.95 24.26 4.20
C GLU A 641 -58.98 23.15 4.47
N ARG A 642 -58.87 22.00 3.78
CA ARG A 642 -59.70 20.82 4.08
C ARG A 642 -59.47 20.29 5.50
N LEU A 643 -58.23 20.28 5.99
CA LEU A 643 -57.88 19.90 7.36
C LEU A 643 -58.56 20.82 8.39
N ARG A 644 -58.55 22.15 8.14
CA ARG A 644 -59.22 23.15 8.99
C ARG A 644 -60.74 23.01 8.96
N LEU A 645 -61.34 22.69 7.81
CA LEU A 645 -62.78 22.48 7.68
C LEU A 645 -63.25 21.24 8.46
N LEU A 646 -62.51 20.13 8.43
CA LEU A 646 -62.82 18.93 9.20
C LEU A 646 -62.81 19.16 10.73
N ARG A 647 -62.10 20.19 11.20
CA ARG A 647 -62.09 20.57 12.61
C ARG A 647 -63.40 21.20 13.09
N HIS A 648 -64.17 21.78 12.16
CA HIS A 648 -65.45 22.45 12.46
C HIS A 648 -66.65 21.48 12.46
N GLU A 649 -66.45 20.20 12.17
CA GLU A 649 -67.46 19.15 12.32
C GLU A 649 -67.56 18.75 13.81
N ASP A 650 -68.50 19.36 14.55
CA ASP A 650 -68.71 19.12 15.99
C ASP A 650 -69.23 17.68 16.24
N GLY A 651 -68.32 16.75 16.52
CA GLY A 651 -68.61 15.36 16.88
C GLY A 651 -67.47 14.65 17.62
N ALA A 652 -67.76 13.50 18.25
CA ALA A 652 -66.72 12.63 18.80
C ALA A 652 -65.91 12.01 17.65
N ILE A 653 -64.57 12.07 17.73
CA ILE A 653 -63.66 11.60 16.67
C ILE A 653 -63.93 10.11 16.38
N THR A 654 -64.40 9.81 15.16
CA THR A 654 -64.52 8.42 14.67
C THR A 654 -63.20 7.94 14.07
N ALA A 655 -63.02 6.62 13.94
CA ALA A 655 -61.84 6.05 13.30
C ALA A 655 -61.69 6.50 11.83
N GLU A 656 -62.81 6.64 11.11
CA GLU A 656 -62.84 7.15 9.73
C GLU A 656 -62.41 8.62 9.65
N GLN A 657 -62.87 9.47 10.58
CA GLN A 657 -62.44 10.86 10.67
C GLN A 657 -60.96 11.00 11.05
N ALA A 658 -60.46 10.13 11.95
CA ALA A 658 -59.04 10.10 12.31
C ALA A 658 -58.17 9.69 11.11
N ALA A 659 -58.56 8.64 10.37
CA ALA A 659 -57.87 8.22 9.15
C ALA A 659 -57.87 9.33 8.09
N ARG A 660 -59.03 9.98 7.87
CA ARG A 660 -59.15 11.08 6.91
C ARG A 660 -58.30 12.31 7.30
N ARG A 661 -58.23 12.62 8.59
CA ARG A 661 -57.36 13.67 9.13
C ARG A 661 -55.90 13.34 8.90
N ASP A 662 -55.48 12.10 9.11
CA ASP A 662 -54.10 11.68 8.89
C ASP A 662 -53.72 11.62 7.40
N GLU A 663 -54.63 11.23 6.50
CA GLU A 663 -54.45 11.34 5.04
C GLU A 663 -54.17 12.79 4.62
N LEU A 664 -55.00 13.74 5.08
CA LEU A 664 -54.81 15.16 4.75
C LEU A 664 -53.52 15.73 5.36
N ARG A 665 -53.09 15.26 6.53
CA ARG A 665 -51.80 15.63 7.12
C ARG A 665 -50.61 15.15 6.28
N GLN A 666 -50.77 14.04 5.58
CA GLN A 666 -49.75 13.43 4.71
C GLN A 666 -49.78 13.96 3.28
N ALA A 667 -50.81 14.70 2.88
CA ALA A 667 -50.95 15.30 1.55
C ALA A 667 -49.93 16.45 1.30
N GLY A 668 -49.35 17.02 2.36
CA GLY A 668 -48.27 17.99 2.27
C GLY A 668 -47.14 17.71 3.26
N ARG A 669 -45.93 18.14 2.90
CA ARG A 669 -44.70 17.96 3.66
C ARG A 669 -43.93 19.28 3.73
N LEU A 670 -43.37 19.64 4.88
CA LEU A 670 -42.42 20.74 4.99
C LEU A 670 -41.03 20.27 5.44
N GLU A 671 -40.01 20.95 4.95
CA GLU A 671 -38.62 20.83 5.36
C GLU A 671 -38.19 22.13 6.03
N VAL A 672 -37.57 22.02 7.20
CA VAL A 672 -37.07 23.11 8.02
C VAL A 672 -35.55 22.97 8.12
N SER A 673 -34.84 23.92 7.51
CA SER A 673 -33.39 23.94 7.45
C SER A 673 -32.82 25.22 8.03
N LEU A 674 -31.59 25.14 8.54
CA LEU A 674 -30.86 26.26 9.10
C LEU A 674 -29.73 26.68 8.17
N TRP A 675 -29.66 27.98 7.86
CA TRP A 675 -28.66 28.57 6.97
C TRP A 675 -27.82 29.58 7.73
N ARG A 676 -26.50 29.53 7.57
CA ARG A 676 -25.53 30.41 8.20
C ARG A 676 -25.05 31.47 7.22
N ARG A 677 -24.93 32.72 7.67
CA ARG A 677 -24.27 33.77 6.90
C ARG A 677 -22.75 33.61 6.97
N ARG A 678 -22.08 33.62 5.82
CA ARG A 678 -20.62 33.60 5.76
C ARG A 678 -20.01 34.99 5.94
N SER A 679 -18.95 35.07 6.75
CA SER A 679 -18.14 36.29 6.82
C SER A 679 -17.29 36.48 5.56
N ALA A 680 -16.91 37.72 5.25
CA ALA A 680 -16.02 38.00 4.11
C ALA A 680 -14.66 37.27 4.22
N ALA A 681 -14.14 37.12 5.44
CA ALA A 681 -12.90 36.38 5.69
C ALA A 681 -13.04 34.87 5.38
N GLU A 682 -14.17 34.25 5.73
CA GLU A 682 -14.43 32.84 5.40
C GLU A 682 -14.62 32.63 3.90
N ARG A 683 -15.30 33.56 3.21
CA ARG A 683 -15.43 33.54 1.74
C ARG A 683 -14.06 33.59 1.07
N GLN A 684 -13.19 34.52 1.49
CA GLN A 684 -11.85 34.64 0.93
C GLN A 684 -10.99 33.40 1.19
N ARG A 685 -11.07 32.79 2.39
CA ARG A 685 -10.37 31.54 2.70
C ARG A 685 -10.87 30.37 1.84
N ALA A 686 -12.18 30.25 1.65
CA ALA A 686 -12.76 29.20 0.80
C ALA A 686 -12.34 29.35 -0.66
N ARG A 687 -12.31 30.58 -1.19
CA ARG A 687 -11.80 30.89 -2.54
C ARG A 687 -10.32 30.54 -2.69
N ALA A 688 -9.49 30.98 -1.74
CA ALA A 688 -8.06 30.67 -1.75
C ALA A 688 -7.79 29.16 -1.70
N ALA A 689 -8.56 28.40 -0.91
CA ALA A 689 -8.47 26.95 -0.85
C ALA A 689 -8.85 26.28 -2.19
N ALA A 690 -9.97 26.70 -2.81
CA ALA A 690 -10.41 26.17 -4.10
C ALA A 690 -9.42 26.51 -5.24
N GLN A 691 -8.87 27.72 -5.25
CA GLN A 691 -7.84 28.11 -6.21
C GLN A 691 -6.55 27.31 -6.03
N LYS A 692 -6.11 27.13 -4.79
CA LYS A 692 -4.94 26.29 -4.48
C LYS A 692 -5.13 24.86 -4.98
N GLU A 693 -6.29 24.25 -4.70
CA GLU A 693 -6.62 22.91 -5.18
C GLU A 693 -6.64 22.84 -6.71
N ALA A 694 -7.23 23.82 -7.39
CA ALA A 694 -7.23 23.87 -8.86
C ALA A 694 -5.81 23.94 -9.44
N VAL A 695 -4.92 24.77 -8.85
CA VAL A 695 -3.51 24.85 -9.27
C VAL A 695 -2.78 23.53 -9.04
N GLU A 696 -2.99 22.87 -7.89
CA GLU A 696 -2.39 21.58 -7.59
C GLU A 696 -2.87 20.47 -8.55
N VAL A 697 -4.16 20.43 -8.88
CA VAL A 697 -4.72 19.47 -9.85
C VAL A 697 -4.16 19.73 -11.25
N GLN A 698 -4.08 20.99 -11.69
CA GLN A 698 -3.47 21.32 -12.98
C GLN A 698 -1.99 20.93 -13.04
N ALA A 699 -1.25 21.11 -11.95
CA ALA A 699 0.14 20.64 -11.86
C ALA A 699 0.24 19.10 -11.94
N LEU A 700 -0.68 18.36 -11.30
CA LEU A 700 -0.75 16.90 -11.41
C LEU A 700 -1.04 16.44 -12.85
N LEU A 701 -2.00 17.08 -13.53
CA LEU A 701 -2.32 16.80 -14.93
C LEU A 701 -1.15 17.16 -15.88
N ALA A 702 -0.40 18.22 -15.58
CA ALA A 702 0.79 18.58 -16.33
C ALA A 702 1.90 17.53 -16.17
N GLY A 703 2.16 17.09 -14.93
CA GLY A 703 3.22 16.14 -14.58
C GLY A 703 2.92 14.66 -14.88
N THR A 704 1.66 14.26 -15.06
CA THR A 704 1.29 12.85 -15.34
C THR A 704 0.21 12.78 -16.43
N PRO A 705 0.57 12.52 -17.71
CA PRO A 705 -0.35 12.66 -18.85
C PRO A 705 -1.54 11.70 -18.79
N VAL A 706 -1.36 10.48 -18.25
CA VAL A 706 -2.45 9.49 -18.10
C VAL A 706 -3.62 10.03 -17.27
N LEU A 707 -3.37 10.94 -16.31
CA LEU A 707 -4.42 11.55 -15.51
C LEU A 707 -5.33 12.50 -16.33
N ARG A 708 -4.87 13.01 -17.48
CA ARG A 708 -5.73 13.80 -18.40
C ARG A 708 -6.78 12.92 -19.06
N GLU A 709 -6.39 11.71 -19.44
CA GLU A 709 -7.33 10.72 -19.98
C GLU A 709 -8.36 10.31 -18.92
N VAL A 710 -7.92 10.16 -17.67
CA VAL A 710 -8.82 9.93 -16.51
C VAL A 710 -9.80 11.09 -16.33
N SER A 711 -9.35 12.34 -16.41
CA SER A 711 -10.24 13.51 -16.32
C SER A 711 -11.26 13.54 -17.47
N ALA A 712 -10.82 13.29 -18.71
CA ALA A 712 -11.70 13.21 -19.87
C ALA A 712 -12.70 12.05 -19.75
N TYR A 713 -12.28 10.90 -19.23
CA TYR A 713 -13.17 9.78 -18.92
C TYR A 713 -14.20 10.16 -17.87
N ALA A 714 -13.78 10.75 -16.75
CA ALA A 714 -14.69 11.16 -15.68
C ALA A 714 -15.74 12.16 -16.20
N ALA A 715 -15.33 13.15 -17.01
CA ALA A 715 -16.25 14.10 -17.63
C ALA A 715 -17.27 13.40 -18.55
N ARG A 716 -16.84 12.43 -19.39
CA ARG A 716 -17.73 11.64 -20.25
C ARG A 716 -18.70 10.77 -19.43
N LEU A 717 -18.21 10.13 -18.37
CA LEU A 717 -19.03 9.29 -17.50
C LEU A 717 -20.07 10.13 -16.77
N PHE A 718 -19.69 11.26 -16.16
CA PHE A 718 -20.64 12.17 -15.52
C PHE A 718 -21.67 12.72 -16.51
N THR A 719 -21.26 13.08 -17.73
CA THR A 719 -22.20 13.49 -18.79
C THR A 719 -23.19 12.39 -19.12
N THR A 720 -22.73 11.14 -19.17
CA THR A 720 -23.58 9.97 -19.47
C THR A 720 -24.55 9.66 -18.31
N LEU A 721 -24.07 9.71 -17.06
CA LEU A 721 -24.89 9.45 -15.87
C LEU A 721 -25.92 10.56 -15.63
N THR A 722 -25.52 11.82 -15.78
CA THR A 722 -26.39 12.99 -15.53
C THR A 722 -27.27 13.36 -16.72
N ARG A 723 -26.95 12.88 -17.92
CA ARG A 723 -27.59 13.24 -19.21
C ARG A 723 -27.60 14.74 -19.49
N GLU A 724 -26.66 15.50 -18.91
CA GLU A 724 -26.48 16.91 -19.25
C GLU A 724 -26.09 17.03 -20.73
N ARG A 725 -26.92 17.66 -21.56
CA ARG A 725 -26.50 18.06 -22.91
C ARG A 725 -25.49 19.19 -22.76
N ALA A 726 -24.27 18.99 -23.26
CA ALA A 726 -23.32 20.08 -23.45
C ALA A 726 -24.01 21.09 -24.39
N THR A 727 -24.45 22.22 -23.83
CA THR A 727 -24.90 23.32 -24.66
C THR A 727 -23.64 23.99 -25.20
N ASP A 728 -23.53 24.12 -26.52
CA ASP A 728 -22.40 24.77 -27.21
C ASP A 728 -22.27 26.27 -26.90
N THR A 729 -23.08 26.80 -25.99
CA THR A 729 -22.79 28.08 -25.35
C THR A 729 -21.53 27.91 -24.50
N PRO A 730 -20.39 28.54 -24.85
CA PRO A 730 -19.25 28.57 -23.96
C PRO A 730 -19.77 29.05 -22.60
N ALA A 731 -19.39 28.35 -21.52
CA ALA A 731 -19.56 28.88 -20.19
C ALA A 731 -19.06 30.34 -20.26
N PRO A 732 -19.84 31.34 -19.84
CA PRO A 732 -19.35 32.71 -19.83
C PRO A 732 -18.02 32.66 -19.08
N GLU A 733 -16.92 32.97 -19.77
CA GLU A 733 -15.69 33.30 -19.07
C GLU A 733 -16.11 34.35 -18.03
N PRO A 734 -15.75 34.19 -16.75
CA PRO A 734 -16.10 35.17 -15.75
C PRO A 734 -15.46 36.48 -16.17
N SER A 735 -16.23 37.33 -16.86
CA SER A 735 -15.81 38.68 -17.13
C SER A 735 -15.59 39.28 -15.76
N THR A 736 -14.35 39.68 -15.50
CA THR A 736 -13.88 40.16 -14.20
C THR A 736 -14.65 41.39 -13.69
N ALA A 737 -15.53 41.98 -14.51
CA ALA A 737 -16.40 43.08 -14.18
C ALA A 737 -17.79 42.64 -13.65
N ALA A 738 -18.46 41.65 -14.25
CA ALA A 738 -19.79 41.21 -13.80
C ALA A 738 -19.75 40.28 -12.58
N ALA A 739 -18.68 39.48 -12.45
CA ALA A 739 -18.45 38.66 -11.26
C ALA A 739 -18.13 39.50 -10.01
N ALA A 740 -17.63 40.73 -10.17
CA ALA A 740 -17.34 41.61 -9.03
C ALA A 740 -18.59 42.29 -8.45
N GLU A 741 -19.67 42.44 -9.23
CA GLU A 741 -20.91 43.11 -8.80
C GLU A 741 -21.95 42.13 -8.18
N GLU A 742 -21.98 40.86 -8.58
CA GLU A 742 -22.73 39.80 -7.85
C GLU A 742 -22.04 39.38 -6.53
N GLU A 743 -20.77 39.78 -6.32
CA GLU A 743 -19.95 39.39 -5.17
C GLU A 743 -20.26 40.11 -3.85
N GLU A 744 -21.02 41.21 -3.91
CA GLU A 744 -21.50 41.94 -2.73
C GLU A 744 -22.79 41.35 -2.12
N GLU A 745 -23.44 40.38 -2.77
CA GLU A 745 -24.64 39.73 -2.23
C GLU A 745 -24.32 38.85 -1.00
N GLU A 746 -25.23 38.86 -0.02
CA GLU A 746 -25.13 38.10 1.22
C GLU A 746 -25.12 36.57 0.97
N GLU A 747 -23.96 35.92 1.01
CA GLU A 747 -23.83 34.46 0.83
C GLU A 747 -24.30 33.70 2.09
N TRP A 748 -25.45 33.03 1.98
CA TRP A 748 -25.98 32.11 2.98
C TRP A 748 -25.61 30.67 2.62
N VAL A 749 -25.02 29.92 3.56
CA VAL A 749 -24.61 28.53 3.40
C VAL A 749 -25.41 27.63 4.32
N PHE A 750 -25.89 26.50 3.80
CA PHE A 750 -26.58 25.49 4.58
C PHE A 750 -25.72 24.98 5.75
N ALA A 751 -26.32 24.91 6.94
CA ALA A 751 -25.65 24.45 8.15
C ALA A 751 -26.19 23.09 8.62
N VAL A 752 -27.50 22.96 8.83
CA VAL A 752 -28.11 21.71 9.32
C VAL A 752 -29.57 21.60 8.90
N MET A 753 -30.04 20.36 8.69
CA MET A 753 -31.46 20.06 8.52
C MET A 753 -32.08 19.81 9.89
N LEU A 754 -33.05 20.65 10.29
CA LEU A 754 -33.68 20.56 11.61
C LEU A 754 -34.83 19.55 11.63
N ASP A 755 -35.67 19.57 10.61
CA ASP A 755 -36.70 18.58 10.36
C ASP A 755 -36.93 18.48 8.86
N ASP A 756 -36.87 17.29 8.30
CA ASP A 756 -37.04 17.00 6.88
C ASP A 756 -38.44 16.46 6.55
N ASN A 757 -39.34 16.26 7.52
CA ASN A 757 -40.68 15.70 7.26
C ASN A 757 -41.75 16.21 8.23
N VAL A 758 -41.92 17.52 8.27
CA VAL A 758 -43.00 18.16 9.02
C VAL A 758 -44.32 17.90 8.28
N ARG A 759 -45.25 17.20 8.94
CA ARG A 759 -46.61 16.99 8.42
C ARG A 759 -47.44 18.28 8.53
N LEU A 760 -48.47 18.42 7.70
CA LEU A 760 -49.39 19.55 7.81
C LEU A 760 -50.02 19.63 9.21
N SER A 761 -49.98 20.81 9.83
CA SER A 761 -50.54 21.06 11.16
C SER A 761 -51.54 22.23 11.11
N GLU A 762 -52.63 22.13 11.86
CA GLU A 762 -53.67 23.17 11.92
C GLU A 762 -53.15 24.48 12.52
N SER A 763 -52.26 24.36 13.51
CA SER A 763 -51.55 25.44 14.18
C SER A 763 -50.39 26.03 13.36
N GLN A 764 -50.06 25.41 12.22
CA GLN A 764 -48.95 25.77 11.33
C GLN A 764 -47.65 26.11 12.08
N SER A 765 -47.26 25.26 13.03
CA SER A 765 -46.05 25.45 13.80
C SER A 765 -45.44 24.13 14.22
N VAL A 766 -44.11 24.08 14.30
CA VAL A 766 -43.35 22.90 14.72
C VAL A 766 -42.28 23.33 15.73
N GLU A 767 -42.10 22.56 16.79
CA GLU A 767 -40.94 22.72 17.68
C GLU A 767 -39.76 21.99 17.08
N VAL A 768 -38.58 22.60 17.02
CA VAL A 768 -37.35 22.01 16.48
C VAL A 768 -36.21 22.15 17.49
N LEU A 769 -35.34 21.14 17.55
CA LEU A 769 -34.13 21.15 18.38
C LEU A 769 -32.92 21.51 17.51
N LEU A 770 -32.14 22.50 17.94
CA LEU A 770 -30.85 22.81 17.34
C LEU A 770 -29.74 21.95 17.96
N PRO A 771 -29.14 20.98 17.24
CA PRO A 771 -28.05 20.18 17.78
C PRO A 771 -26.75 20.97 17.89
N HIS A 772 -25.75 20.43 18.59
CA HIS A 772 -24.38 20.98 18.66
C HIS A 772 -23.51 20.57 17.46
N ILE A 773 -23.85 19.43 16.85
CA ILE A 773 -23.15 18.83 15.70
C ILE A 773 -24.14 18.68 14.54
N ASP A 774 -23.62 18.76 13.32
CA ASP A 774 -24.36 18.36 12.13
C ASP A 774 -24.41 16.82 11.99
N ALA A 775 -25.18 16.33 11.01
CA ALA A 775 -25.29 14.89 10.73
C ALA A 775 -23.96 14.23 10.30
N ALA A 776 -22.96 15.02 9.90
CA ALA A 776 -21.61 14.55 9.59
C ALA A 776 -20.67 14.58 10.81
N GLY A 777 -21.18 14.89 12.00
CA GLY A 777 -20.42 14.96 13.25
C GLY A 777 -19.57 16.23 13.41
N ARG A 778 -19.71 17.21 12.53
CA ARG A 778 -18.97 18.49 12.59
C ARG A 778 -19.70 19.44 13.52
N ARG A 779 -18.95 20.17 14.35
CA ARG A 779 -19.52 21.19 15.24
C ARG A 779 -20.08 22.37 14.46
N LEU A 780 -21.25 22.86 14.86
CA LEU A 780 -21.81 24.09 14.33
C LEU A 780 -20.98 25.30 14.81
N GLY A 781 -20.79 26.27 13.93
CA GLY A 781 -20.06 27.50 14.26
C GLY A 781 -20.96 28.54 14.94
N ASN A 782 -20.37 29.49 15.66
CA ASN A 782 -21.10 30.69 16.10
C ASN A 782 -21.31 31.65 14.91
N GLY A 783 -22.38 32.42 14.92
CA GLY A 783 -22.62 33.46 13.90
C GLY A 783 -24.09 33.78 13.68
N GLU A 784 -24.38 34.45 12.56
CA GLU A 784 -25.74 34.78 12.13
C GLU A 784 -26.35 33.65 11.30
N TYR A 785 -27.59 33.30 11.62
CA TYR A 785 -28.35 32.22 11.01
C TYR A 785 -29.77 32.68 10.66
N ARG A 786 -30.40 31.96 9.74
CA ARG A 786 -31.83 32.07 9.42
C ARG A 786 -32.43 30.69 9.18
N VAL A 787 -33.72 30.56 9.46
CA VAL A 787 -34.49 29.35 9.14
C VAL A 787 -35.07 29.48 7.73
N CYS A 788 -34.91 28.44 6.92
CA CYS A 788 -35.57 28.29 5.62
C CYS A 788 -36.59 27.16 5.72
N VAL A 789 -37.84 27.46 5.36
CA VAL A 789 -38.95 26.50 5.29
C VAL A 789 -39.30 26.25 3.82
N ARG A 790 -39.25 24.98 3.41
CA ARG A 790 -39.65 24.53 2.07
C ARG A 790 -40.90 23.67 2.19
N ALA A 791 -41.93 23.95 1.39
CA ALA A 791 -43.19 23.23 1.42
C ALA A 791 -43.44 22.48 0.09
N VAL A 792 -43.85 21.22 0.21
CA VAL A 792 -44.23 20.32 -0.89
C VAL A 792 -45.71 19.98 -0.76
N ASP A 793 -46.45 20.25 -1.82
CA ASP A 793 -47.82 19.75 -2.00
C ASP A 793 -47.76 18.51 -2.89
N ARG A 794 -48.10 17.33 -2.35
CA ARG A 794 -47.95 16.06 -3.07
C ARG A 794 -48.95 15.91 -4.21
N GLU A 795 -50.05 16.67 -4.20
CA GLU A 795 -50.99 16.70 -5.34
C GLU A 795 -50.34 17.36 -6.57
N LEU A 796 -49.52 18.41 -6.36
CA LEU A 796 -48.85 19.16 -7.43
C LEU A 796 -47.44 18.64 -7.76
N ASN A 797 -46.79 18.01 -6.79
CA ASN A 797 -45.43 17.48 -6.90
C ASN A 797 -45.36 16.04 -6.34
N PRO A 798 -45.94 15.05 -7.03
CA PRO A 798 -45.97 13.66 -6.55
C PRO A 798 -44.57 13.01 -6.49
N SER A 799 -43.63 13.46 -7.31
CA SER A 799 -42.23 12.97 -7.29
C SER A 799 -41.36 13.68 -6.25
N GLU A 800 -41.90 14.70 -5.56
CA GLU A 800 -41.19 15.54 -4.58
C GLU A 800 -39.93 16.24 -5.14
N HIS A 801 -39.92 16.57 -6.44
CA HIS A 801 -38.77 17.20 -7.11
C HIS A 801 -38.39 18.56 -6.48
N PRO A 802 -37.10 18.86 -6.24
CA PRO A 802 -36.65 20.04 -5.48
C PRO A 802 -36.97 21.39 -6.13
N THR A 803 -37.27 21.43 -7.43
CA THR A 803 -37.63 22.66 -8.15
C THR A 803 -39.13 22.99 -8.10
N LEU A 804 -39.94 22.12 -7.49
CA LEU A 804 -41.39 22.27 -7.34
C LEU A 804 -41.76 22.40 -5.85
N MET A 805 -41.00 23.21 -5.11
CA MET A 805 -41.21 23.50 -3.70
C MET A 805 -41.45 25.01 -3.52
N SER A 806 -42.34 25.38 -2.61
CA SER A 806 -42.46 26.78 -2.16
C SER A 806 -41.45 27.03 -1.05
N GLU A 807 -40.67 28.11 -1.14
CA GLU A 807 -39.64 28.47 -0.17
C GLU A 807 -39.95 29.80 0.53
N ALA A 808 -39.70 29.88 1.83
CA ALA A 808 -39.70 31.11 2.61
C ALA A 808 -38.64 31.09 3.71
N VAL A 809 -38.16 32.27 4.11
CA VAL A 809 -37.08 32.43 5.11
C VAL A 809 -37.51 33.30 6.28
N SER A 810 -36.95 33.04 7.46
CA SER A 810 -37.14 33.86 8.66
C SER A 810 -36.23 35.10 8.66
N ALA A 811 -36.46 36.01 9.61
CA ALA A 811 -35.47 37.00 10.01
C ALA A 811 -34.20 36.32 10.56
N SER A 812 -33.06 37.00 10.47
CA SER A 812 -31.78 36.51 10.98
C SER A 812 -31.68 36.63 12.50
N PHE A 813 -31.02 35.67 13.13
CA PHE A 813 -30.72 35.62 14.58
C PHE A 813 -29.31 35.06 14.81
N SER A 814 -28.74 35.25 15.99
CA SER A 814 -27.40 34.72 16.33
C SER A 814 -27.48 33.33 16.96
N VAL A 815 -26.64 32.40 16.52
CA VAL A 815 -26.47 31.07 17.16
C VAL A 815 -25.16 31.04 17.93
N VAL A 816 -25.21 30.55 19.16
CA VAL A 816 -24.05 30.45 20.07
C VAL A 816 -24.05 29.14 20.86
N ASP A 817 -22.88 28.56 21.08
CA ASP A 817 -22.70 27.57 22.15
C ASP A 817 -22.71 28.28 23.51
N ALA A 818 -23.85 28.19 24.22
CA ALA A 818 -24.05 28.84 25.51
C ALA A 818 -23.46 28.07 26.70
N LEU A 819 -23.06 26.79 26.53
CA LEU A 819 -22.60 25.94 27.63
C LEU A 819 -21.41 26.53 28.40
N PRO A 820 -20.34 27.05 27.77
CA PRO A 820 -19.21 27.64 28.50
C PRO A 820 -19.60 28.87 29.33
N GLN A 821 -20.49 29.71 28.78
CA GLN A 821 -20.94 30.93 29.44
C GLN A 821 -21.85 30.60 30.64
N LEU A 822 -22.79 29.67 30.46
CA LEU A 822 -23.70 29.23 31.51
C LEU A 822 -22.96 28.49 32.64
N TYR A 823 -21.97 27.67 32.31
CA TYR A 823 -21.13 27.01 33.30
C TYR A 823 -20.32 28.02 34.13
N ALA A 824 -19.71 29.03 33.47
CA ALA A 824 -19.02 30.11 34.16
C ALA A 824 -19.96 30.91 35.08
N GLN A 825 -21.18 31.20 34.64
CA GLN A 825 -22.19 31.89 35.46
C GLN A 825 -22.60 31.08 36.69
N TYR A 826 -22.89 29.79 36.54
CA TYR A 826 -23.28 28.91 37.64
C TYR A 826 -22.17 28.77 38.70
N THR A 827 -20.93 28.55 38.25
CA THR A 827 -19.76 28.44 39.13
C THR A 827 -19.43 29.76 39.81
N GLN A 828 -19.52 30.91 39.12
CA GLN A 828 -19.35 32.23 39.73
C GLN A 828 -20.41 32.51 40.80
N HIS A 829 -21.68 32.16 40.54
CA HIS A 829 -22.78 32.35 41.48
C HIS A 829 -22.63 31.50 42.76
N HIS A 830 -22.12 30.26 42.63
CA HIS A 830 -21.82 29.39 43.76
C HIS A 830 -20.52 29.75 44.50
N THR A 831 -19.50 30.28 43.80
CA THR A 831 -18.24 30.70 44.43
C THR A 831 -18.41 32.00 45.22
N GLN A 832 -19.26 32.92 44.74
CA GLN A 832 -19.62 34.16 45.45
C GLN A 832 -20.47 33.91 46.72
N ALA A 833 -21.22 32.80 46.79
CA ALA A 833 -21.92 32.39 48.01
C ALA A 833 -20.98 31.78 49.08
N ALA A 834 -19.74 31.42 48.73
CA ALA A 834 -18.78 30.77 49.62
C ALA A 834 -17.60 31.67 50.09
N THR A 835 -17.38 32.85 49.50
CA THR A 835 -16.30 33.76 49.94
C THR A 835 -16.63 35.24 49.77
N ALA A 836 -17.21 35.84 50.80
CA ALA A 836 -17.23 37.28 50.99
C ALA A 836 -15.88 37.79 51.53
N THR A 837 -14.82 37.74 50.71
CA THR A 837 -13.62 38.62 50.78
C THR A 837 -12.60 38.18 49.73
N ALA A 838 -12.50 38.91 48.61
CA ALA A 838 -11.25 39.35 47.96
C ALA A 838 -11.50 39.77 46.49
N THR A 839 -11.50 41.08 46.29
CA THR A 839 -11.10 41.83 45.08
C THR A 839 -11.77 41.52 43.73
N ALA A 840 -12.65 42.46 43.34
CA ALA A 840 -13.36 42.62 42.08
C ALA A 840 -12.47 42.92 40.83
N ALA A 841 -11.18 42.60 40.86
CA ALA A 841 -10.26 42.87 39.74
C ALA A 841 -9.99 41.65 38.84
N ALA A 842 -10.30 40.43 39.29
CA ALA A 842 -10.12 39.20 38.49
C ALA A 842 -11.35 38.81 37.65
N ALA A 843 -12.53 39.34 37.96
CA ALA A 843 -13.80 38.93 37.37
C ALA A 843 -14.03 39.42 35.92
N ALA A 844 -13.34 40.48 35.49
CA ALA A 844 -13.53 41.08 34.17
C ALA A 844 -12.65 40.47 33.06
N ALA A 845 -11.64 39.66 33.41
CA ALA A 845 -10.69 39.08 32.44
C ALA A 845 -11.03 37.64 31.99
N ALA A 846 -12.01 36.98 32.61
CA ALA A 846 -12.36 35.57 32.38
C ALA A 846 -13.56 35.35 31.44
N ALA A 847 -14.04 36.40 30.74
CA ALA A 847 -15.25 36.37 29.92
C ALA A 847 -15.05 35.86 28.48
N THR A 848 -13.84 35.45 28.11
CA THR A 848 -13.53 34.85 26.80
C THR A 848 -12.90 33.48 27.00
N GLU A 849 -13.71 32.45 26.71
CA GLU A 849 -13.41 31.01 26.76
C GLU A 849 -13.09 30.45 28.15
N ALA A 850 -14.12 30.33 29.00
CA ALA A 850 -14.05 29.44 30.15
C ALA A 850 -13.86 28.00 29.66
N VAL A 851 -12.73 27.39 30.01
CA VAL A 851 -12.42 26.00 29.69
C VAL A 851 -13.37 25.10 30.49
N LEU A 852 -14.13 24.23 29.80
CA LEU A 852 -15.02 23.22 30.42
C LEU A 852 -14.18 22.05 30.96
N GLU A 853 -13.30 22.34 31.92
CA GLU A 853 -12.38 21.38 32.54
C GLU A 853 -12.54 21.44 34.07
N GLY A 854 -12.45 20.27 34.71
CA GLY A 854 -12.52 20.12 36.17
C GLY A 854 -13.63 19.18 36.66
N ASP A 855 -13.52 18.79 37.93
CA ASP A 855 -14.48 17.93 38.62
C ASP A 855 -15.43 18.77 39.48
N MET A 856 -16.71 18.45 39.47
CA MET A 856 -17.74 19.10 40.29
C MET A 856 -18.39 18.08 41.21
N GLU A 857 -18.68 18.43 42.47
CA GLU A 857 -19.34 17.49 43.38
C GLU A 857 -20.73 17.09 42.86
N GLY A 858 -21.08 15.81 42.94
CA GLY A 858 -22.32 15.26 42.37
C GLY A 858 -23.60 15.91 42.89
N ARG A 859 -23.58 16.51 44.09
CA ARG A 859 -24.72 17.29 44.63
C ARG A 859 -25.12 18.48 43.76
N HIS A 860 -24.21 18.98 42.94
CA HIS A 860 -24.46 20.11 42.02
C HIS A 860 -24.99 19.67 40.65
N LEU A 861 -25.06 18.38 40.34
CA LEU A 861 -25.53 17.90 39.04
C LEU A 861 -26.98 18.32 38.76
N THR A 862 -27.92 17.98 39.63
CA THR A 862 -29.35 18.32 39.44
C THR A 862 -29.61 19.83 39.48
N PRO A 863 -29.04 20.62 40.42
CA PRO A 863 -29.18 22.07 40.38
C PRO A 863 -28.57 22.72 39.14
N LEU A 864 -27.43 22.21 38.63
CA LEU A 864 -26.85 22.67 37.37
C LEU A 864 -27.76 22.33 36.18
N CYS A 865 -28.29 21.10 36.11
CA CYS A 865 -29.23 20.71 35.06
C CYS A 865 -30.52 21.53 35.09
N ALA A 866 -31.01 21.90 36.27
CA ALA A 866 -32.15 22.81 36.43
C ALA A 866 -31.81 24.22 35.91
N PHE A 867 -30.67 24.79 36.32
CA PHE A 867 -30.18 26.08 35.85
C PHE A 867 -30.04 26.15 34.32
N LEU A 868 -29.48 25.09 33.72
CA LEU A 868 -29.32 25.01 32.26
C LEU A 868 -30.69 24.90 31.54
N ARG A 869 -31.68 24.20 32.12
CA ARG A 869 -33.06 24.17 31.59
C ARG A 869 -33.76 25.52 31.71
N GLU A 870 -33.56 26.23 32.81
CA GLU A 870 -34.07 27.60 33.01
C GLU A 870 -33.47 28.59 32.00
N ALA A 871 -32.21 28.39 31.60
CA ALA A 871 -31.56 29.12 30.52
C ALA A 871 -32.03 28.71 29.10
N GLY A 872 -32.97 27.77 28.98
CA GLY A 872 -33.57 27.32 27.72
C GLY A 872 -32.91 26.12 27.05
N LEU A 873 -31.84 25.53 27.62
CA LEU A 873 -31.21 24.33 27.07
C LEU A 873 -32.06 23.08 27.32
N HIS A 874 -32.06 22.17 26.36
CA HIS A 874 -32.74 20.90 26.48
C HIS A 874 -31.82 19.84 27.09
N ILE A 875 -32.06 19.51 28.37
CA ILE A 875 -31.34 18.42 29.06
C ILE A 875 -32.29 17.26 29.33
N PRO A 876 -32.21 16.17 28.54
CA PRO A 876 -32.99 14.96 28.78
C PRO A 876 -32.65 14.33 30.13
N LEU A 877 -33.65 13.74 30.80
CA LEU A 877 -33.45 13.01 32.05
C LEU A 877 -32.42 11.87 31.91
N ARG A 878 -32.39 11.20 30.74
CA ARG A 878 -31.42 10.13 30.47
C ARG A 878 -29.98 10.63 30.44
N ALA A 879 -29.74 11.84 29.90
CA ALA A 879 -28.41 12.45 29.90
C ALA A 879 -27.98 12.83 31.32
N GLU A 880 -28.88 13.42 32.11
CA GLU A 880 -28.64 13.72 33.53
C GLU A 880 -28.33 12.44 34.32
N LEU A 881 -29.07 11.36 34.08
CA LEU A 881 -28.86 10.07 34.74
C LEU A 881 -27.53 9.43 34.34
N ALA A 882 -27.16 9.45 33.05
CA ALA A 882 -25.91 8.86 32.56
C ALA A 882 -24.69 9.54 33.20
N VAL A 883 -24.69 10.88 33.23
CA VAL A 883 -23.65 11.67 33.92
C VAL A 883 -23.67 11.41 35.43
N GLY A 884 -24.85 11.22 36.03
CA GLY A 884 -25.00 10.86 37.44
C GLY A 884 -24.54 9.44 37.78
N GLN A 885 -24.33 8.58 36.78
CA GLN A 885 -23.79 7.22 36.94
C GLN A 885 -22.27 7.16 36.75
N SER A 886 -21.65 8.16 36.12
CA SER A 886 -20.19 8.26 35.92
C SER A 886 -19.51 9.11 36.99
N LEU A 887 -19.80 8.82 38.26
CA LEU A 887 -19.16 9.48 39.41
C LEU A 887 -17.79 8.85 39.70
N ASP A 888 -16.82 9.69 40.09
CA ASP A 888 -15.56 9.22 40.64
C ASP A 888 -15.74 8.60 42.06
N LYS A 889 -14.65 8.12 42.66
CA LYS A 889 -14.69 7.49 43.99
C LYS A 889 -15.10 8.47 45.09
N GLU A 890 -14.92 9.77 44.84
CA GLU A 890 -15.23 10.90 45.70
C GLU A 890 -16.66 11.44 45.48
N GLY A 891 -17.42 10.87 44.53
CA GLY A 891 -18.78 11.28 44.21
C GLY A 891 -18.86 12.57 43.40
N ARG A 892 -17.84 12.88 42.59
CA ARG A 892 -17.76 14.04 41.68
C ARG A 892 -18.02 13.62 40.24
N ILE A 893 -18.56 14.54 39.46
CA ILE A 893 -18.77 14.42 38.03
C ILE A 893 -17.66 15.15 37.27
N ALA A 894 -17.21 14.59 36.16
CA ALA A 894 -16.34 15.28 35.22
C ALA A 894 -17.16 16.21 34.32
N VAL A 895 -16.93 17.52 34.39
CA VAL A 895 -17.70 18.51 33.60
C VAL A 895 -17.46 18.34 32.09
N ALA A 896 -16.25 17.90 31.72
CA ALA A 896 -15.91 17.59 30.33
C ALA A 896 -16.76 16.43 29.77
N GLU A 897 -17.04 15.40 30.59
CA GLU A 897 -17.88 14.27 30.20
C GLU A 897 -19.35 14.70 30.06
N MET A 898 -19.86 15.50 31.00
CA MET A 898 -21.19 16.11 30.88
C MET A 898 -21.33 16.94 29.60
N ALA A 899 -20.33 17.77 29.29
CA ALA A 899 -20.32 18.55 28.05
C ALA A 899 -20.25 17.67 26.80
N ALA A 900 -19.52 16.55 26.83
CA ALA A 900 -19.46 15.59 25.73
C ALA A 900 -20.81 14.90 25.51
N VAL A 901 -21.48 14.47 26.59
CA VAL A 901 -22.82 13.88 26.58
C VAL A 901 -23.87 14.85 26.02
N LEU A 902 -23.82 16.12 26.43
CA LEU A 902 -24.75 17.16 25.96
C LEU A 902 -24.48 17.62 24.52
N ARG A 903 -23.24 17.52 24.04
CA ARG A 903 -22.87 17.87 22.66
C ARG A 903 -23.02 16.70 21.69
N GLY A 904 -23.14 15.47 22.20
CA GLY A 904 -23.29 14.26 21.42
C GLY A 904 -24.72 14.01 20.93
N GLY A 905 -24.84 13.19 19.88
CA GLY A 905 -26.13 12.81 19.32
C GLY A 905 -26.80 11.61 20.01
N GLU A 906 -26.40 11.19 21.21
CA GLU A 906 -26.94 9.97 21.84
C GLU A 906 -28.32 10.20 22.50
N TYR A 907 -28.45 11.28 23.28
CA TYR A 907 -29.61 11.50 24.16
C TYR A 907 -30.65 12.45 23.58
N HIS A 908 -30.23 13.31 22.66
CA HIS A 908 -31.12 14.19 21.92
C HIS A 908 -30.53 14.42 20.52
N ARG A 909 -31.38 14.34 19.50
CA ARG A 909 -31.00 14.49 18.10
C ARG A 909 -31.86 15.53 17.43
N SER A 910 -31.41 15.99 16.27
CA SER A 910 -32.29 16.74 15.37
C SER A 910 -33.49 15.89 14.99
N GLN A 911 -34.64 16.49 14.71
CA GLN A 911 -35.84 15.75 14.30
C GLN A 911 -35.67 15.08 12.93
N SER A 912 -34.81 15.66 12.09
CA SER A 912 -34.36 15.04 10.84
C SER A 912 -33.69 13.67 11.02
N GLU A 913 -33.15 13.37 12.19
CA GLU A 913 -32.54 12.07 12.50
C GLU A 913 -33.51 11.10 13.18
N HIS A 914 -34.61 11.59 13.77
CA HIS A 914 -35.60 10.73 14.43
C HIS A 914 -36.38 9.86 13.45
N GLY A 915 -36.58 10.34 12.22
CA GLY A 915 -37.23 9.57 11.16
C GLY A 915 -36.32 8.56 10.47
N ILE A 916 -35.06 8.43 10.90
CA ILE A 916 -34.06 7.57 10.28
C ILE A 916 -33.66 6.46 11.26
N THR A 917 -33.95 5.23 10.84
CA THR A 917 -33.66 4.02 11.60
C THR A 917 -32.15 3.81 11.78
N ASP A 918 -31.75 3.01 12.77
CA ASP A 918 -30.33 2.65 12.95
C ASP A 918 -29.77 1.95 11.70
N ALA A 919 -30.54 1.08 11.06
CA ALA A 919 -30.16 0.41 9.81
C ALA A 919 -29.89 1.41 8.67
N GLN A 920 -30.76 2.41 8.50
CA GLN A 920 -30.56 3.47 7.50
C GLN A 920 -29.31 4.31 7.79
N ARG A 921 -29.02 4.59 9.06
CA ARG A 921 -27.79 5.29 9.46
C ARG A 921 -26.53 4.48 9.14
N THR A 922 -26.57 3.16 9.29
CA THR A 922 -25.45 2.28 8.91
C THR A 922 -25.14 2.32 7.42
N ILE A 923 -26.18 2.31 6.57
CA ILE A 923 -26.00 2.30 5.10
C ILE A 923 -25.84 3.70 4.48
N GLU A 924 -26.15 4.76 5.24
CA GLU A 924 -26.18 6.14 4.76
C GLU A 924 -24.94 6.56 3.98
N PRO A 925 -23.70 6.28 4.42
CA PRO A 925 -22.50 6.68 3.70
C PRO A 925 -22.41 6.06 2.30
N GLN A 926 -22.83 4.80 2.15
CA GLN A 926 -22.81 4.09 0.86
C GLN A 926 -23.88 4.62 -0.08
N CYS A 927 -25.10 4.85 0.42
CA CYS A 927 -26.18 5.45 -0.37
C CYS A 927 -25.81 6.89 -0.80
N ARG A 928 -25.22 7.67 0.10
CA ARG A 928 -24.75 9.03 -0.19
C ARG A 928 -23.70 9.02 -1.30
N LEU A 929 -22.70 8.15 -1.19
CA LEU A 929 -21.66 7.98 -2.20
C LEU A 929 -22.28 7.65 -3.57
N HIS A 930 -23.13 6.63 -3.63
CA HIS A 930 -23.77 6.22 -4.89
C HIS A 930 -24.62 7.34 -5.48
N TRP A 931 -25.42 8.02 -4.64
CA TRP A 931 -26.22 9.16 -5.05
C TRP A 931 -25.38 10.30 -5.62
N THR A 932 -24.18 10.58 -5.07
CA THR A 932 -23.27 11.60 -5.60
C THR A 932 -22.68 11.26 -6.98
N LEU A 933 -22.69 10.00 -7.42
CA LEU A 933 -22.30 9.63 -8.79
C LEU A 933 -23.29 10.22 -9.82
N TYR A 934 -24.58 10.21 -9.48
CA TYR A 934 -25.66 10.79 -10.28
C TYR A 934 -25.84 12.30 -10.03
N HIS A 935 -25.28 12.81 -8.94
CA HIS A 935 -25.28 14.23 -8.58
C HIS A 935 -23.84 14.74 -8.37
N PRO A 936 -22.99 14.69 -9.41
CA PRO A 936 -21.58 15.06 -9.30
C PRO A 936 -21.43 16.49 -8.78
N GLY A 937 -20.56 16.69 -7.80
CA GLY A 937 -20.34 17.99 -7.17
C GLY A 937 -21.50 18.49 -6.30
N ALA A 938 -22.38 17.59 -5.80
CA ALA A 938 -23.45 17.93 -4.87
C ALA A 938 -22.94 18.53 -3.56
N THR A 939 -23.70 19.50 -3.06
CA THR A 939 -23.50 20.14 -1.75
C THR A 939 -24.16 19.34 -0.63
N GLU A 940 -23.76 19.60 0.62
CA GLU A 940 -24.42 19.02 1.80
C GLU A 940 -25.91 19.34 1.84
N TYR A 941 -26.31 20.50 1.32
CA TYR A 941 -27.70 20.89 1.21
C TYR A 941 -28.50 19.94 0.30
N GLU A 942 -27.99 19.69 -0.92
CA GLU A 942 -28.67 18.81 -1.87
C GLU A 942 -28.79 17.38 -1.32
N TRP A 943 -27.75 16.89 -0.62
CA TRP A 943 -27.85 15.61 0.09
C TRP A 943 -28.92 15.66 1.18
N ALA A 944 -28.89 16.66 2.07
CA ALA A 944 -29.82 16.76 3.19
C ALA A 944 -31.29 16.82 2.75
N ALA A 945 -31.59 17.48 1.62
CA ALA A 945 -32.92 17.52 1.03
C ALA A 945 -33.37 16.16 0.47
N ALA A 946 -32.48 15.45 -0.24
CA ALA A 946 -32.80 14.15 -0.84
C ALA A 946 -32.71 12.97 0.15
N ARG A 947 -31.99 13.15 1.26
CA ARG A 947 -31.56 12.10 2.20
C ARG A 947 -32.68 11.14 2.59
N ARG A 948 -33.82 11.66 3.04
CA ARG A 948 -34.93 10.83 3.53
C ARG A 948 -35.50 9.95 2.43
N GLN A 949 -35.79 10.53 1.27
CA GLN A 949 -36.36 9.82 0.13
C GLN A 949 -35.39 8.74 -0.38
N VAL A 950 -34.10 9.10 -0.50
CA VAL A 950 -33.05 8.16 -0.93
C VAL A 950 -32.94 6.98 0.05
N LEU A 951 -32.87 7.23 1.37
CA LEU A 951 -32.75 6.16 2.36
C LEU A 951 -34.03 5.32 2.52
N GLN A 952 -35.20 5.90 2.27
CA GLN A 952 -36.46 5.16 2.26
C GLN A 952 -36.57 4.28 1.01
N GLY A 953 -36.26 4.81 -0.17
CA GLY A 953 -36.20 4.04 -1.42
C GLY A 953 -35.15 2.92 -1.33
N ALA A 954 -33.96 3.23 -0.81
CA ALA A 954 -32.90 2.25 -0.57
C ALA A 954 -33.36 1.07 0.29
N MET A 955 -34.11 1.32 1.36
CA MET A 955 -34.60 0.24 2.25
C MET A 955 -35.86 -0.46 1.72
N ALA A 956 -36.66 0.19 0.89
CA ALA A 956 -37.90 -0.37 0.35
C ALA A 956 -37.65 -1.22 -0.91
N GLU A 957 -36.80 -0.74 -1.82
CA GLU A 957 -36.60 -1.31 -3.15
C GLU A 957 -35.23 -1.97 -3.31
N GLU A 958 -34.19 -1.46 -2.65
CA GLU A 958 -32.79 -1.83 -2.90
C GLU A 958 -32.11 -2.44 -1.67
N ARG A 959 -32.86 -2.94 -0.69
CA ARG A 959 -32.37 -3.30 0.64
C ARG A 959 -31.12 -4.21 0.60
N ASP A 960 -31.14 -5.22 -0.27
CA ASP A 960 -30.09 -6.24 -0.33
C ASP A 960 -28.79 -5.72 -0.98
N TRP A 961 -28.85 -4.60 -1.73
CA TRP A 961 -27.66 -3.87 -2.19
C TRP A 961 -26.92 -3.22 -1.01
N TRP A 962 -27.66 -2.66 -0.05
CA TRP A 962 -27.10 -1.77 0.95
C TRP A 962 -26.78 -2.44 2.29
N LEU A 963 -27.52 -3.49 2.65
CA LEU A 963 -27.27 -4.15 3.92
C LEU A 963 -25.86 -4.79 3.96
N PRO A 964 -25.16 -4.70 5.11
CA PRO A 964 -23.87 -5.35 5.30
C PRO A 964 -23.97 -6.85 5.03
N ASP A 965 -23.06 -7.34 4.21
CA ASP A 965 -23.01 -8.72 3.76
C ASP A 965 -21.77 -9.40 4.37
N PRO A 966 -21.91 -10.41 5.23
CA PRO A 966 -20.76 -11.04 5.89
C PRO A 966 -19.68 -11.59 4.94
N MET A 967 -20.02 -11.90 3.68
CA MET A 967 -19.05 -12.39 2.70
C MET A 967 -18.31 -11.25 1.98
N LEU A 968 -18.95 -10.10 1.79
CA LEU A 968 -18.42 -8.97 0.99
C LEU A 968 -18.03 -7.73 1.84
N ASP A 969 -18.45 -7.69 3.10
CA ASP A 969 -18.22 -6.56 4.00
C ASP A 969 -16.75 -6.47 4.40
N VAL A 970 -16.29 -5.23 4.59
CA VAL A 970 -14.93 -4.88 5.01
C VAL A 970 -15.08 -4.02 6.26
N ALA A 971 -14.80 -4.61 7.41
CA ALA A 971 -14.91 -3.96 8.71
C ALA A 971 -13.74 -3.01 8.98
N ASP A 972 -12.51 -3.42 8.62
CA ASP A 972 -11.32 -2.59 8.73
C ASP A 972 -10.47 -2.63 7.45
N VAL A 973 -10.37 -1.47 6.80
CA VAL A 973 -9.59 -1.32 5.57
C VAL A 973 -8.09 -1.58 5.78
N ARG A 974 -7.60 -1.45 7.01
CA ARG A 974 -6.19 -1.59 7.35
C ARG A 974 -5.73 -3.04 7.47
N THR A 975 -6.59 -3.91 7.99
CA THR A 975 -6.19 -5.27 8.41
C THR A 975 -6.92 -6.39 7.68
N ASP A 976 -8.10 -6.13 7.10
CA ASP A 976 -8.97 -7.20 6.61
C ASP A 976 -8.37 -8.00 5.45
N ASN A 977 -7.45 -7.43 4.67
CA ASN A 977 -6.68 -8.17 3.65
C ASN A 977 -5.85 -9.33 4.21
N ALA A 978 -5.62 -9.38 5.53
CA ALA A 978 -4.85 -10.42 6.20
C ALA A 978 -5.63 -11.13 7.32
N SER A 979 -6.61 -10.45 7.95
CA SER A 979 -7.34 -10.99 9.09
C SER A 979 -8.74 -11.52 8.76
N SER A 980 -9.34 -11.10 7.66
CA SER A 980 -10.71 -11.51 7.34
C SER A 980 -10.74 -12.93 6.74
N PRO A 981 -11.63 -13.82 7.22
CA PRO A 981 -11.80 -15.15 6.63
C PRO A 981 -12.35 -15.12 5.20
N SER A 982 -13.04 -14.04 4.79
CA SER A 982 -13.49 -13.85 3.40
C SER A 982 -12.34 -13.50 2.45
N LEU A 983 -11.24 -12.97 3.00
CA LEU A 983 -10.02 -12.57 2.28
C LEU A 983 -8.87 -13.52 2.57
N ASP A 984 -9.16 -14.83 2.54
CA ASP A 984 -8.14 -15.88 2.51
C ASP A 984 -7.92 -16.36 1.07
N PHE A 985 -6.69 -16.79 0.74
CA PHE A 985 -6.37 -17.28 -0.61
C PHE A 985 -7.23 -18.47 -1.03
N SER A 986 -7.66 -19.32 -0.09
CA SER A 986 -8.52 -20.46 -0.38
C SER A 986 -9.98 -20.07 -0.60
N ALA A 987 -10.46 -19.04 0.10
CA ALA A 987 -11.84 -18.56 0.04
C ALA A 987 -12.07 -17.56 -1.12
N TYR A 988 -11.03 -16.85 -1.55
CA TYR A 988 -11.10 -15.78 -2.56
C TYR A 988 -11.89 -16.14 -3.83
N PRO A 989 -11.70 -17.30 -4.49
CA PRO A 989 -12.47 -17.65 -5.68
C PRO A 989 -13.96 -17.83 -5.39
N ALA A 990 -14.31 -18.37 -4.22
CA ALA A 990 -15.69 -18.59 -3.82
C ALA A 990 -16.40 -17.27 -3.47
N VAL A 991 -15.72 -16.37 -2.76
CA VAL A 991 -16.29 -15.05 -2.39
C VAL A 991 -16.41 -14.15 -3.60
N THR A 992 -15.43 -14.16 -4.51
CA THR A 992 -15.52 -13.43 -5.79
C THR A 992 -16.68 -13.93 -6.63
N ARG A 993 -16.87 -15.26 -6.69
CA ARG A 993 -18.02 -15.87 -7.35
C ARG A 993 -19.34 -15.49 -6.67
N TYR A 994 -19.39 -15.48 -5.34
CA TYR A 994 -20.55 -15.05 -4.59
C TYR A 994 -20.95 -13.61 -4.92
N GLY A 995 -19.99 -12.68 -4.98
CA GLY A 995 -20.24 -11.30 -5.39
C GLY A 995 -20.82 -11.20 -6.80
N ALA A 996 -20.27 -11.97 -7.75
CA ALA A 996 -20.79 -12.01 -9.13
C ALA A 996 -22.21 -12.62 -9.21
N GLU A 997 -22.46 -13.72 -8.49
CA GLU A 997 -23.78 -14.37 -8.44
C GLU A 997 -24.82 -13.43 -7.79
N LEU A 998 -24.47 -12.80 -6.67
CA LEU A 998 -25.34 -11.83 -5.99
C LEU A 998 -25.71 -10.67 -6.94
N CYS A 999 -24.72 -10.03 -7.57
CA CYS A 999 -24.97 -8.93 -8.50
C CYS A 999 -25.77 -9.39 -9.72
N SER A 1000 -25.58 -10.62 -10.21
CA SER A 1000 -26.37 -11.13 -11.34
C SER A 1000 -27.87 -11.29 -11.04
N VAL A 1001 -28.23 -11.56 -9.78
CA VAL A 1001 -29.62 -11.80 -9.36
C VAL A 1001 -30.32 -10.51 -8.93
N LEU A 1002 -29.60 -9.56 -8.33
CA LEU A 1002 -30.23 -8.37 -7.76
C LEU A 1002 -30.77 -7.42 -8.85
N PRO A 1003 -32.01 -6.90 -8.70
CA PRO A 1003 -32.60 -5.98 -9.66
C PRO A 1003 -32.15 -4.53 -9.43
N ALA A 1004 -32.17 -3.73 -10.49
CA ALA A 1004 -32.02 -2.28 -10.43
C ALA A 1004 -33.12 -1.58 -11.25
N HIS A 1005 -33.64 -0.47 -10.71
CA HIS A 1005 -34.73 0.29 -11.31
C HIS A 1005 -34.23 1.57 -12.00
N GLY A 1006 -34.74 1.87 -13.19
CA GLY A 1006 -34.42 3.07 -13.94
C GLY A 1006 -35.65 3.69 -14.60
N SER A 1007 -35.71 5.02 -14.58
CA SER A 1007 -36.76 5.80 -15.25
C SER A 1007 -36.13 6.81 -16.21
N ASN A 1008 -36.81 7.10 -17.31
CA ASN A 1008 -36.39 8.18 -18.20
C ASN A 1008 -36.70 9.58 -17.61
N HIS A 1009 -37.57 9.68 -16.60
CA HIS A 1009 -37.94 10.90 -15.88
C HIS A 1009 -37.24 10.98 -14.51
N THR A 1010 -35.92 10.89 -14.50
CA THR A 1010 -35.14 11.00 -13.25
C THR A 1010 -34.80 12.45 -12.90
N ASP A 1011 -34.89 12.80 -11.61
CA ASP A 1011 -34.73 14.16 -11.07
C ASP A 1011 -33.42 14.87 -11.46
N TYR A 1012 -32.34 14.11 -11.67
CA TYR A 1012 -31.05 14.68 -12.09
C TYR A 1012 -30.97 14.99 -13.59
N ALA A 1013 -31.78 14.32 -14.42
CA ALA A 1013 -31.68 14.40 -15.88
C ALA A 1013 -32.69 15.38 -16.48
N ALA A 1014 -33.96 15.30 -16.06
CA ALA A 1014 -35.06 16.09 -16.61
C ALA A 1014 -35.69 16.97 -15.54
N LEU A 1015 -35.90 18.25 -15.86
CA LEU A 1015 -36.74 19.11 -15.03
C LEU A 1015 -38.20 18.71 -15.19
N PRO A 1016 -38.99 18.66 -14.12
CA PRO A 1016 -40.41 18.35 -14.23
C PRO A 1016 -41.13 19.46 -15.01
N PRO A 1017 -42.23 19.12 -15.74
CA PRO A 1017 -43.06 20.11 -16.40
C PRO A 1017 -43.63 21.10 -15.37
N SER A 1018 -43.89 22.34 -15.80
CA SER A 1018 -44.47 23.35 -14.92
C SER A 1018 -45.91 22.96 -14.53
N PRO A 1019 -46.32 23.15 -13.25
CA PRO A 1019 -47.65 22.79 -12.79
C PRO A 1019 -48.76 23.42 -13.64
N GLY A 1020 -49.75 22.64 -14.05
CA GLY A 1020 -50.91 23.12 -14.82
C GLY A 1020 -50.68 23.32 -16.32
N VAL A 1021 -49.48 23.05 -16.86
CA VAL A 1021 -49.22 23.08 -18.30
C VAL A 1021 -49.44 21.69 -18.88
N THR A 1022 -50.54 21.49 -19.62
CA THR A 1022 -50.64 20.35 -20.54
C THR A 1022 -49.61 20.57 -21.64
N ALA A 1023 -48.74 19.57 -21.89
CA ALA A 1023 -47.70 19.64 -22.90
C ALA A 1023 -48.33 19.77 -24.30
N THR A 1024 -48.71 21.00 -24.67
CA THR A 1024 -49.19 21.37 -25.99
C THR A 1024 -48.08 22.17 -26.66
N SER A 1025 -47.48 21.52 -27.65
CA SER A 1025 -46.77 22.11 -28.79
C SER A 1025 -46.29 23.56 -28.61
N SER A 1026 -45.11 23.74 -28.01
CA SER A 1026 -44.31 24.95 -28.26
C SER A 1026 -42.93 24.56 -28.81
N GLY A 1027 -42.86 24.57 -30.14
CA GLY A 1027 -41.71 24.98 -30.95
C GLY A 1027 -40.33 24.43 -30.61
N GLY A 1028 -40.09 23.17 -30.95
CA GLY A 1028 -38.76 22.57 -31.05
C GLY A 1028 -38.86 21.05 -31.07
N ALA A 1029 -38.37 20.40 -32.14
CA ALA A 1029 -38.51 18.96 -32.40
C ALA A 1029 -38.26 18.06 -31.16
N GLY A 1030 -39.34 17.55 -30.57
CA GLY A 1030 -39.36 16.60 -29.47
C GLY A 1030 -40.78 16.50 -28.91
N GLY A 1031 -41.47 15.39 -29.17
CA GLY A 1031 -42.87 15.15 -28.77
C GLY A 1031 -43.09 15.14 -27.25
N ALA A 1032 -44.35 15.00 -26.83
CA ALA A 1032 -44.70 14.86 -25.42
C ALA A 1032 -43.92 13.70 -24.78
N ALA A 1033 -43.17 13.97 -23.70
CA ALA A 1033 -42.28 12.99 -23.09
C ALA A 1033 -43.09 11.87 -22.40
N LEU A 1034 -43.19 10.71 -23.04
CA LEU A 1034 -43.77 9.51 -22.43
C LEU A 1034 -42.86 9.02 -21.30
N GLN A 1035 -43.39 8.83 -20.09
CA GLN A 1035 -42.65 8.20 -18.99
C GLN A 1035 -42.56 6.69 -19.22
N ALA A 1036 -41.37 6.14 -19.07
CA ALA A 1036 -41.11 4.72 -19.08
C ALA A 1036 -40.22 4.34 -17.89
N ASP A 1037 -40.61 3.29 -17.19
CA ASP A 1037 -39.96 2.76 -16.01
C ASP A 1037 -39.54 1.32 -16.29
N CYS A 1038 -38.27 1.00 -16.04
CA CYS A 1038 -37.67 -0.29 -16.36
C CYS A 1038 -36.96 -0.86 -15.14
N THR A 1039 -37.09 -2.16 -14.94
CA THR A 1039 -36.30 -2.93 -13.98
C THR A 1039 -35.46 -3.94 -14.73
N VAL A 1040 -34.18 -3.99 -14.41
CA VAL A 1040 -33.17 -4.83 -15.06
C VAL A 1040 -32.45 -5.67 -14.02
N ASP A 1041 -32.17 -6.94 -14.33
CA ASP A 1041 -31.30 -7.81 -13.52
C ASP A 1041 -29.83 -7.70 -13.94
N GLY A 1042 -28.92 -8.38 -13.25
CA GLY A 1042 -27.48 -8.29 -13.55
C GLY A 1042 -27.02 -9.04 -14.80
N THR A 1043 -27.92 -9.75 -15.49
CA THR A 1043 -27.64 -10.24 -16.85
C THR A 1043 -27.89 -9.16 -17.92
N GLY A 1044 -28.46 -8.03 -17.52
CA GLY A 1044 -28.92 -6.97 -18.41
C GLY A 1044 -30.32 -7.23 -18.97
N ALA A 1045 -31.01 -8.28 -18.51
CA ALA A 1045 -32.35 -8.64 -18.96
C ALA A 1045 -33.40 -7.76 -18.29
N ILE A 1046 -34.43 -7.42 -19.06
CA ILE A 1046 -35.54 -6.60 -18.60
C ILE A 1046 -36.52 -7.49 -17.85
N THR A 1047 -36.62 -7.30 -16.53
CA THR A 1047 -37.59 -8.02 -15.69
C THR A 1047 -38.96 -7.36 -15.74
N SER A 1048 -39.01 -6.03 -15.91
CA SER A 1048 -40.25 -5.31 -16.16
C SER A 1048 -40.03 -4.01 -16.93
N LEU A 1049 -41.00 -3.63 -17.75
CA LEU A 1049 -41.05 -2.35 -18.44
C LEU A 1049 -42.50 -1.83 -18.40
N HIS A 1050 -42.69 -0.67 -17.79
CA HIS A 1050 -43.99 -0.03 -17.62
C HIS A 1050 -43.98 1.35 -18.26
N PHE A 1051 -45.01 1.67 -19.04
CA PHE A 1051 -45.24 3.02 -19.55
C PHE A 1051 -46.25 3.74 -18.65
N GLY A 1052 -45.93 4.97 -18.27
CA GLY A 1052 -46.83 5.84 -17.51
C GLY A 1052 -48.08 6.22 -18.31
N ALA A 1053 -49.08 6.79 -17.62
CA ALA A 1053 -50.30 7.26 -18.27
C ALA A 1053 -49.99 8.34 -19.32
N ALA A 1054 -50.32 8.07 -20.59
CA ALA A 1054 -50.13 9.04 -21.67
C ALA A 1054 -51.00 10.29 -21.42
N THR A 1055 -50.43 11.49 -21.60
CA THR A 1055 -51.17 12.76 -21.50
C THR A 1055 -52.24 12.92 -22.58
N SER A 1056 -52.12 12.20 -23.71
CA SER A 1056 -53.11 12.08 -24.80
C SER A 1056 -52.77 10.87 -25.66
N ALA A 1057 -53.73 9.97 -25.91
CA ALA A 1057 -53.54 8.79 -26.78
C ALA A 1057 -53.34 9.14 -28.27
N ALA A 1058 -53.60 10.39 -28.68
CA ALA A 1058 -53.57 10.83 -30.07
C ALA A 1058 -52.19 11.33 -30.55
N ASP A 1059 -51.27 11.63 -29.64
CA ASP A 1059 -50.04 12.39 -29.94
C ASP A 1059 -48.73 11.63 -29.67
N THR A 1060 -48.79 10.35 -29.28
CA THR A 1060 -47.58 9.56 -28.97
C THR A 1060 -47.27 8.59 -30.10
N THR A 1061 -46.13 8.76 -30.79
CA THR A 1061 -45.72 7.82 -31.84
C THR A 1061 -45.06 6.57 -31.23
N VAL A 1062 -45.03 5.47 -31.99
CA VAL A 1062 -44.27 4.26 -31.59
C VAL A 1062 -42.78 4.58 -31.44
N GLU A 1063 -42.25 5.49 -32.25
CA GLU A 1063 -40.85 5.93 -32.17
C GLU A 1063 -40.56 6.64 -30.84
N ASP A 1064 -41.47 7.51 -30.38
CA ASP A 1064 -41.35 8.18 -29.08
C ASP A 1064 -41.43 7.19 -27.92
N ALA A 1065 -42.31 6.18 -28.01
CA ALA A 1065 -42.43 5.13 -27.00
C ALA A 1065 -41.19 4.21 -26.95
N LEU A 1066 -40.64 3.85 -28.12
CA LEU A 1066 -39.40 3.11 -28.20
C LEU A 1066 -38.21 3.92 -27.68
N ALA A 1067 -38.13 5.21 -27.99
CA ALA A 1067 -37.10 6.09 -27.46
C ALA A 1067 -37.17 6.20 -25.92
N ALA A 1068 -38.37 6.35 -25.37
CA ALA A 1068 -38.60 6.37 -23.92
C ALA A 1068 -38.18 5.05 -23.25
N ALA A 1069 -38.54 3.90 -23.85
CA ALA A 1069 -38.15 2.58 -23.35
C ALA A 1069 -36.64 2.33 -23.44
N LEU A 1070 -36.01 2.64 -24.58
CA LEU A 1070 -34.55 2.51 -24.75
C LEU A 1070 -33.80 3.35 -23.73
N GLU A 1071 -34.29 4.56 -23.45
CA GLU A 1071 -33.71 5.41 -22.45
C GLU A 1071 -33.86 4.82 -21.04
N SER A 1072 -35.06 4.41 -20.63
CA SER A 1072 -35.30 3.81 -19.30
C SER A 1072 -34.49 2.53 -19.07
N ILE A 1073 -34.36 1.68 -20.09
CA ILE A 1073 -33.48 0.50 -20.08
C ILE A 1073 -32.03 0.91 -19.84
N ARG A 1074 -31.54 1.92 -20.57
CA ARG A 1074 -30.17 2.42 -20.40
C ARG A 1074 -29.94 2.95 -18.98
N VAL A 1075 -30.91 3.67 -18.41
CA VAL A 1075 -30.83 4.15 -17.01
C VAL A 1075 -30.72 2.99 -16.04
N ALA A 1076 -31.59 2.00 -16.19
CA ALA A 1076 -31.65 0.84 -15.31
C ALA A 1076 -30.34 0.05 -15.36
N GLN A 1077 -29.78 -0.17 -16.56
CA GLN A 1077 -28.48 -0.83 -16.75
C GLN A 1077 -27.32 -0.03 -16.11
N MET A 1078 -27.29 1.30 -16.29
CA MET A 1078 -26.26 2.13 -15.65
C MET A 1078 -26.38 2.14 -14.13
N ARG A 1079 -27.61 2.16 -13.59
CA ARG A 1079 -27.86 2.04 -12.15
C ARG A 1079 -27.42 0.70 -11.61
N HIS A 1080 -27.74 -0.38 -12.32
CA HIS A 1080 -27.25 -1.72 -11.97
C HIS A 1080 -25.72 -1.74 -11.90
N ASN A 1081 -25.02 -1.23 -12.92
CA ASN A 1081 -23.55 -1.22 -12.95
C ASN A 1081 -22.94 -0.45 -11.78
N THR A 1082 -23.48 0.72 -11.44
CA THR A 1082 -22.97 1.52 -10.31
C THR A 1082 -23.28 0.88 -8.96
N LEU A 1083 -24.46 0.26 -8.79
CA LEU A 1083 -24.81 -0.49 -7.58
C LEU A 1083 -23.90 -1.69 -7.38
N SER A 1084 -23.67 -2.49 -8.42
CA SER A 1084 -22.78 -3.65 -8.39
C SER A 1084 -21.36 -3.26 -8.00
N MET A 1085 -20.79 -2.22 -8.64
CA MET A 1085 -19.46 -1.73 -8.28
C MET A 1085 -19.37 -1.19 -6.84
N VAL A 1086 -20.43 -0.57 -6.32
CA VAL A 1086 -20.47 -0.13 -4.91
C VAL A 1086 -20.58 -1.32 -3.95
N LYS A 1087 -21.35 -2.37 -4.30
CA LYS A 1087 -21.52 -3.57 -3.47
C LYS A 1087 -20.22 -4.37 -3.32
N VAL A 1088 -19.49 -4.61 -4.41
CA VAL A 1088 -18.27 -5.45 -4.37
C VAL A 1088 -16.97 -4.67 -4.22
N GLY A 1089 -16.96 -3.36 -4.50
CA GLY A 1089 -15.73 -2.59 -4.66
C GLY A 1089 -14.83 -2.52 -3.43
N ALA A 1090 -15.38 -2.54 -2.21
CA ALA A 1090 -14.58 -2.55 -0.99
C ALA A 1090 -13.79 -3.88 -0.86
N TYR A 1091 -14.47 -5.01 -1.04
CA TYR A 1091 -13.87 -6.34 -1.05
C TYR A 1091 -12.84 -6.49 -2.18
N GLU A 1092 -13.17 -6.08 -3.40
CA GLU A 1092 -12.27 -6.20 -4.56
C GLU A 1092 -10.95 -5.45 -4.33
N LYS A 1093 -10.99 -4.24 -3.76
CA LYS A 1093 -9.78 -3.48 -3.42
C LYS A 1093 -8.92 -4.17 -2.35
N GLN A 1094 -9.54 -4.81 -1.36
CA GLN A 1094 -8.81 -5.61 -0.37
C GLN A 1094 -8.19 -6.85 -1.01
N ALA A 1095 -8.94 -7.55 -1.85
CA ALA A 1095 -8.46 -8.73 -2.55
C ALA A 1095 -7.30 -8.39 -3.51
N GLN A 1096 -7.35 -7.24 -4.20
CA GLN A 1096 -6.23 -6.74 -5.01
C GLN A 1096 -4.97 -6.56 -4.16
N THR A 1097 -5.10 -6.01 -2.95
CA THR A 1097 -3.97 -5.82 -2.03
C THR A 1097 -3.41 -7.15 -1.55
N MET A 1098 -4.29 -8.07 -1.13
CA MET A 1098 -3.92 -9.43 -0.71
C MET A 1098 -3.18 -10.19 -1.83
N LEU A 1099 -3.70 -10.18 -3.07
CA LEU A 1099 -3.10 -10.89 -4.19
C LEU A 1099 -1.77 -10.29 -4.65
N PHE A 1100 -1.68 -8.95 -4.69
CA PHE A 1100 -0.49 -8.25 -5.17
C PHE A 1100 0.66 -8.33 -4.16
N CYS A 1101 0.39 -7.98 -2.89
CA CYS A 1101 1.42 -7.96 -1.84
C CYS A 1101 1.69 -9.36 -1.27
N GLY A 1102 0.68 -10.23 -1.26
CA GLY A 1102 0.77 -11.62 -0.80
C GLY A 1102 1.16 -12.61 -1.90
N ILE A 1103 1.76 -12.15 -3.01
CA ILE A 1103 2.09 -12.97 -4.19
C ILE A 1103 2.90 -14.24 -3.84
N HIS A 1104 3.75 -14.18 -2.81
CA HIS A 1104 4.55 -15.33 -2.36
C HIS A 1104 3.74 -16.46 -1.71
N GLY A 1105 2.48 -16.22 -1.35
CA GLY A 1105 1.53 -17.24 -0.91
C GLY A 1105 0.87 -18.03 -2.04
N LEU A 1106 1.08 -17.65 -3.30
CA LEU A 1106 0.38 -18.18 -4.47
C LEU A 1106 1.30 -18.96 -5.41
N GLU A 1107 0.71 -19.86 -6.19
CA GLU A 1107 1.43 -20.75 -7.13
C GLU A 1107 2.08 -20.04 -8.33
N PHE A 1108 1.64 -18.82 -8.63
CA PHE A 1108 2.25 -17.98 -9.68
C PHE A 1108 3.29 -16.99 -9.13
N GLY A 1109 3.58 -17.04 -7.83
CA GLY A 1109 4.57 -16.19 -7.17
C GLY A 1109 5.89 -16.89 -6.87
N GLY A 1110 6.92 -16.08 -6.56
CA GLY A 1110 8.24 -16.56 -6.16
C GLY A 1110 8.84 -17.57 -7.13
N LYS A 1111 9.36 -18.70 -6.60
CA LYS A 1111 10.03 -19.74 -7.40
C LYS A 1111 9.11 -20.44 -8.42
N TYR A 1112 7.80 -20.42 -8.22
CA TYR A 1112 6.83 -21.10 -9.09
C TYR A 1112 6.32 -20.23 -10.24
N GLY A 1113 6.56 -18.91 -10.21
CA GLY A 1113 6.18 -18.01 -11.29
C GLY A 1113 6.73 -18.42 -12.66
N ARG A 1114 7.96 -18.93 -12.73
CA ARG A 1114 8.54 -19.48 -13.98
C ARG A 1114 7.79 -20.73 -14.47
N THR A 1115 7.36 -21.60 -13.56
CA THR A 1115 6.56 -22.78 -13.91
C THR A 1115 5.20 -22.37 -14.47
N TYR A 1116 4.56 -21.38 -13.85
CA TYR A 1116 3.27 -20.85 -14.32
C TYR A 1116 3.40 -20.21 -15.71
N ALA A 1117 4.44 -19.40 -15.93
CA ALA A 1117 4.74 -18.82 -17.24
C ALA A 1117 5.00 -19.89 -18.31
N TYR A 1118 5.79 -20.92 -17.98
CA TYR A 1118 6.02 -22.06 -18.87
C TYR A 1118 4.72 -22.78 -19.24
N ALA A 1119 3.85 -23.05 -18.25
CA ALA A 1119 2.56 -23.69 -18.47
C ALA A 1119 1.65 -22.83 -19.37
N LEU A 1120 1.61 -21.51 -19.15
CA LEU A 1120 0.84 -20.59 -19.97
C LEU A 1120 1.33 -20.56 -21.43
N GLU A 1121 2.64 -20.51 -21.65
CA GLU A 1121 3.20 -20.57 -23.01
C GLU A 1121 2.90 -21.89 -23.70
N LYS A 1122 2.97 -23.01 -22.97
CA LYS A 1122 2.60 -24.32 -23.50
C LYS A 1122 1.13 -24.37 -23.87
N ALA A 1123 0.24 -23.90 -23.00
CA ALA A 1123 -1.19 -23.82 -23.28
C ALA A 1123 -1.48 -22.98 -24.54
N LYS A 1124 -0.79 -21.85 -24.75
CA LYS A 1124 -0.95 -21.04 -25.96
C LYS A 1124 -0.55 -21.79 -27.24
N ARG A 1125 0.56 -22.54 -27.21
CA ARG A 1125 0.99 -23.36 -28.36
C ARG A 1125 0.02 -24.49 -28.63
N GLU A 1126 -0.42 -25.17 -27.57
CA GLU A 1126 -1.40 -26.25 -27.61
C GLU A 1126 -2.75 -25.80 -28.19
N MET A 1127 -3.22 -24.61 -27.81
CA MET A 1127 -4.42 -23.99 -28.37
C MET A 1127 -4.27 -23.68 -29.86
N ALA A 1128 -3.09 -23.22 -30.30
CA ALA A 1128 -2.81 -22.96 -31.72
C ALA A 1128 -2.81 -24.25 -32.54
N GLU A 1129 -2.13 -25.30 -32.06
CA GLU A 1129 -2.12 -26.63 -32.69
C GLU A 1129 -3.53 -27.23 -32.77
N THR A 1130 -4.34 -27.09 -31.72
CA THR A 1130 -5.74 -27.54 -31.69
C THR A 1130 -6.61 -26.79 -32.70
N ALA A 1131 -6.37 -25.49 -32.89
CA ALA A 1131 -7.07 -24.70 -33.90
C ALA A 1131 -6.68 -25.12 -35.33
N GLU A 1132 -5.38 -25.35 -35.59
CA GLU A 1132 -4.89 -25.89 -36.87
C GLU A 1132 -5.47 -27.28 -37.18
N ALA A 1133 -5.66 -28.10 -36.15
CA ALA A 1133 -6.27 -29.42 -36.25
C ALA A 1133 -7.81 -29.40 -36.34
N GLY A 1134 -8.45 -28.24 -36.48
CA GLY A 1134 -9.90 -28.10 -36.67
C GLY A 1134 -10.73 -28.31 -35.39
N HIS A 1135 -10.18 -27.97 -34.22
CA HIS A 1135 -10.82 -28.12 -32.90
C HIS A 1135 -11.15 -29.57 -32.49
N ALA A 1136 -10.57 -30.57 -33.16
CA ALA A 1136 -10.64 -31.97 -32.72
C ALA A 1136 -9.80 -32.16 -31.43
N ALA A 1137 -10.43 -31.97 -30.28
CA ALA A 1137 -9.80 -31.78 -28.97
C ALA A 1137 -9.17 -33.03 -28.30
N SER A 1138 -8.43 -33.88 -29.02
CA SER A 1138 -7.62 -34.90 -28.33
C SER A 1138 -6.20 -35.01 -28.87
N ILE A 1139 -5.35 -34.17 -28.32
CA ILE A 1139 -3.89 -34.29 -28.42
C ILE A 1139 -3.42 -35.66 -27.93
N GLU A 1140 -4.14 -36.39 -27.06
CA GLU A 1140 -3.68 -37.73 -26.63
C GLU A 1140 -3.61 -38.76 -27.78
N ALA A 1141 -4.39 -38.62 -28.86
CA ALA A 1141 -4.24 -39.49 -30.03
C ALA A 1141 -3.55 -38.82 -31.21
N ALA A 1142 -3.63 -37.49 -31.32
CA ALA A 1142 -2.76 -36.76 -32.22
C ALA A 1142 -1.29 -36.86 -31.77
N ASP A 1143 -0.97 -37.01 -30.49
CA ASP A 1143 0.39 -37.24 -30.00
C ASP A 1143 0.90 -38.63 -30.40
N ALA A 1144 0.01 -39.63 -30.41
CA ALA A 1144 0.35 -40.98 -30.87
C ALA A 1144 0.56 -41.05 -32.41
N GLU A 1145 -0.08 -40.17 -33.18
CA GLU A 1145 -0.11 -40.21 -34.66
C GLU A 1145 0.73 -39.10 -35.35
N THR A 1146 0.90 -37.95 -34.69
CA THR A 1146 1.55 -36.71 -35.18
C THR A 1146 2.98 -36.56 -34.66
N GLN A 1147 3.36 -37.13 -33.50
CA GLN A 1147 4.74 -37.10 -33.01
C GLN A 1147 5.62 -38.14 -33.74
N ARG A 1148 5.83 -37.95 -35.04
CA ARG A 1148 6.80 -38.75 -35.82
C ARG A 1148 8.23 -38.62 -35.28
N ARG A 1149 8.52 -37.61 -34.45
CA ARG A 1149 9.83 -37.35 -33.85
C ARG A 1149 9.77 -37.38 -32.32
N ARG A 1150 10.56 -38.27 -31.70
CA ARG A 1150 10.74 -38.36 -30.24
C ARG A 1150 11.23 -37.06 -29.58
N SER A 1151 11.81 -36.13 -30.36
CA SER A 1151 12.28 -34.82 -29.89
C SER A 1151 11.17 -33.81 -29.65
N GLU A 1152 10.01 -33.97 -30.32
CA GLU A 1152 8.85 -33.07 -30.17
C GLU A 1152 7.98 -33.48 -28.98
N GLN A 1153 8.14 -34.73 -28.51
CA GLN A 1153 7.46 -35.25 -27.33
C GLN A 1153 7.92 -34.49 -26.06
N PRO A 1154 7.01 -33.81 -25.34
CA PRO A 1154 7.37 -33.10 -24.13
C PRO A 1154 7.73 -34.10 -23.02
N PRO A 1155 8.67 -33.76 -22.11
CA PRO A 1155 9.06 -34.63 -21.00
C PRO A 1155 7.91 -34.86 -19.99
N THR A 1156 6.87 -34.03 -20.02
CA THR A 1156 5.65 -34.15 -19.24
C THR A 1156 4.62 -35.11 -19.83
N SER A 1157 4.83 -35.61 -21.06
CA SER A 1157 3.91 -36.54 -21.74
C SER A 1157 3.83 -37.89 -21.02
N ARG A 1158 2.62 -38.46 -20.98
CA ARG A 1158 2.39 -39.84 -20.47
C ARG A 1158 3.01 -40.92 -21.35
N ALA A 1159 3.32 -40.61 -22.61
CA ALA A 1159 3.96 -41.56 -23.52
C ALA A 1159 5.47 -41.77 -23.22
N VAL A 1160 6.07 -41.00 -22.30
CA VAL A 1160 7.43 -41.27 -21.82
C VAL A 1160 7.40 -42.50 -20.90
N ASP A 1161 8.06 -43.58 -21.31
CA ASP A 1161 8.11 -44.83 -20.55
C ASP A 1161 8.90 -44.66 -19.24
N ARG A 1162 8.22 -44.82 -18.09
CA ARG A 1162 8.77 -44.70 -16.73
C ARG A 1162 8.58 -45.97 -15.90
N TYR A 1163 8.70 -47.16 -16.50
CA TYR A 1163 8.71 -48.43 -15.76
C TYR A 1163 10.10 -48.79 -15.20
N ALA A 1164 10.13 -49.68 -14.21
CA ALA A 1164 11.37 -50.15 -13.57
C ALA A 1164 12.30 -50.88 -14.55
N SER A 1165 11.73 -51.50 -15.60
CA SER A 1165 12.49 -52.10 -16.68
C SER A 1165 11.79 -51.87 -18.01
N GLN A 1166 12.58 -51.53 -19.03
CA GLN A 1166 12.07 -51.38 -20.39
C GLN A 1166 11.76 -52.73 -21.04
N THR A 1167 12.50 -53.79 -20.70
CA THR A 1167 12.49 -55.07 -21.43
C THR A 1167 11.73 -56.19 -20.71
N ASN A 1168 11.89 -56.33 -19.39
CA ASN A 1168 11.20 -57.33 -18.59
C ASN A 1168 9.73 -56.92 -18.28
N PRO A 1169 8.71 -57.63 -18.81
CA PRO A 1169 7.30 -57.29 -18.60
C PRO A 1169 6.83 -57.44 -17.15
N GLU A 1170 7.40 -58.35 -16.35
CA GLU A 1170 7.02 -58.53 -14.93
C GLU A 1170 7.42 -57.34 -14.05
N GLN A 1171 8.32 -56.48 -14.55
CA GLN A 1171 8.77 -55.26 -13.89
C GLN A 1171 8.11 -54.00 -14.46
N ARG A 1172 7.16 -54.16 -15.39
CA ARG A 1172 6.35 -53.08 -15.97
C ARG A 1172 4.99 -52.98 -15.28
N LEU A 1173 4.97 -53.10 -13.95
CA LEU A 1173 3.77 -53.06 -13.12
C LEU A 1173 3.64 -51.69 -12.43
N THR A 1174 2.42 -51.19 -12.32
CA THR A 1174 2.07 -50.00 -11.52
C THR A 1174 1.75 -50.33 -10.05
N ARG A 1175 1.53 -51.61 -9.74
CA ARG A 1175 1.32 -52.16 -8.40
C ARG A 1175 2.18 -53.40 -8.18
N PHE A 1176 2.18 -53.94 -6.95
CA PHE A 1176 2.93 -55.17 -6.62
C PHE A 1176 2.48 -56.42 -7.40
N ALA A 1177 1.23 -56.46 -7.88
CA ALA A 1177 0.70 -57.56 -8.68
C ALA A 1177 0.07 -57.03 -9.97
N PRO A 1178 0.14 -57.78 -11.09
CA PRO A 1178 -0.43 -57.37 -12.37
C PRO A 1178 -1.95 -57.27 -12.26
N ARG A 1179 -2.49 -56.08 -12.53
CA ARG A 1179 -3.93 -55.91 -12.69
C ARG A 1179 -4.38 -56.41 -14.05
N VAL A 1180 -5.54 -57.06 -14.07
CA VAL A 1180 -6.25 -57.42 -15.28
C VAL A 1180 -7.50 -56.55 -15.43
N THR A 1181 -7.85 -56.21 -16.67
CA THR A 1181 -9.10 -55.53 -17.00
C THR A 1181 -10.30 -56.47 -16.84
N LEU A 1182 -11.52 -55.95 -16.95
CA LEU A 1182 -12.75 -56.77 -16.94
C LEU A 1182 -12.79 -57.82 -18.07
N SER A 1183 -12.10 -57.58 -19.18
CA SER A 1183 -11.92 -58.53 -20.30
C SER A 1183 -10.74 -59.50 -20.08
N ASN A 1184 -10.18 -59.55 -18.86
CA ASN A 1184 -9.01 -60.33 -18.49
C ASN A 1184 -7.73 -59.98 -19.29
N ASN A 1185 -7.63 -58.76 -19.82
CA ASN A 1185 -6.42 -58.27 -20.48
C ASN A 1185 -5.46 -57.64 -19.45
N ASN A 1186 -4.16 -57.64 -19.73
CA ASN A 1186 -3.18 -56.95 -18.88
C ASN A 1186 -3.47 -55.44 -18.84
N ALA A 1187 -3.76 -54.88 -17.66
CA ALA A 1187 -4.04 -53.46 -17.48
C ALA A 1187 -2.77 -52.62 -17.25
N GLU A 1188 -1.62 -53.25 -17.06
CA GLU A 1188 -0.37 -52.59 -16.69
C GLU A 1188 0.39 -52.04 -17.90
N ASN A 1189 0.34 -52.74 -19.04
CA ASN A 1189 0.95 -52.32 -20.30
C ASN A 1189 0.04 -52.76 -21.45
N LEU A 1190 -0.78 -51.83 -21.94
CA LEU A 1190 -1.77 -52.09 -22.99
C LEU A 1190 -1.07 -52.28 -24.34
N VAL A 1191 -1.47 -53.31 -25.08
CA VAL A 1191 -1.03 -53.54 -26.47
C VAL A 1191 -1.79 -52.58 -27.40
N PRO A 1192 -1.23 -52.12 -28.53
CA PRO A 1192 -1.93 -51.19 -29.44
C PRO A 1192 -3.36 -51.60 -29.83
N ASP A 1193 -3.60 -52.90 -30.02
CA ASP A 1193 -4.92 -53.43 -30.36
C ASP A 1193 -5.95 -53.32 -29.22
N GLN A 1194 -5.50 -53.08 -27.99
CA GLN A 1194 -6.34 -52.88 -26.80
C GLN A 1194 -6.69 -51.41 -26.56
N THR A 1195 -5.99 -50.46 -27.20
CA THR A 1195 -6.27 -49.03 -27.13
C THR A 1195 -7.13 -48.60 -28.32
N SER A 1196 -8.46 -48.66 -28.17
CA SER A 1196 -9.41 -48.19 -29.19
C SER A 1196 -9.96 -46.81 -28.84
N THR A 1197 -9.92 -45.88 -29.79
CA THR A 1197 -10.57 -44.56 -29.71
C THR A 1197 -11.75 -44.50 -30.69
N TRP A 1198 -12.82 -45.25 -30.38
CA TRP A 1198 -14.01 -45.35 -31.21
C TRP A 1198 -15.05 -44.27 -30.86
N GLY A 1199 -15.70 -43.66 -31.87
CA GLY A 1199 -16.67 -42.56 -31.71
C GLY A 1199 -16.19 -41.17 -32.14
N ARG A 1200 -15.09 -41.10 -32.89
CA ARG A 1200 -14.59 -39.89 -33.57
C ARG A 1200 -15.28 -39.62 -34.88
#